data_AF-A0A9P0DL11-F1
#
_entry.id   AF-A0A9P0DL11-F1
#
_cell.length_a   1.000
_cell.length_b   1.000
_cell.length_c   1.000
_cell.angle_alpha   90.00
_cell.angle_beta   90.00
_cell.angle_gamma   90.00
#
_symmetry.space_group_name_H-M   'P 1'
#
loop_
_entity.id
_entity.type
_entity.pdbx_description
1 polymer ?
#
loop_
_entity_poly.entity_id
_entity_poly.type
_entity_poly.pdbx_seq_one_letter_code
_entity_poly.pdbx_strand_id
1 'polypeptide(L)'
;MSNLSSFNASLKFRTYVTQEVIVPQEPEPEEEPVVEGSLIDTTDEAPMEIHNSHNSAISLAAHQEIINEREFLKSQCEKLRHEVHALMAKNERDVAKLQDKIVHLETDLLTKESELVQERQVKVDLLNQSFAVAQSQDSEQKVKNEKFDKLKELYVKLRDEHIQKIREKAEVEKKLATVSRNLERLTELENEKERLEENEKQKSAELSALQKDKELFNMETEILKKSVNDACRERDMVRTELAMIMQEKEELKKRSEELSYKLLDLERQLDNEQKDIQRQLKELLTKSIENNEELLKHAIHEVDNPALTALTCSPDYLRSLTKGCVESLEESENICHTDFVAIVTTANRIAHRHATYILQGRATCNTSPDINFGEKMADSCKILGEIVLKLLVCLKKSENCEMAASEAKYKLEEIASLGDSINASLLGEKAESLADMLESEMLAMDKAIEEAAKRIQDMLTNSRAADSGIKLEVNEKILDSCTTLMQAIRILVQKSRLLQAEIVGQGRGTASAKEFYKRNHQWTDGFISAAKAVAVAAQFLLTAADKVVTSSGKLEQLVVAAQEIAASTAQLVVASRVKADRNSGNLQQLTQASKGVTTATGTVVATVKDCGQLIDEAEDLDVTNLTLHQAKRLEMDSQVRVLELEKELEQERYRLAKLRRHHYQLAGENET
;
A
#
# COMPACT_ATOMS: atom_id res chain seq x y z
N MET A 1 74.65 17.30 -45.66
CA MET A 1 74.06 15.97 -45.93
C MET A 1 72.65 15.99 -45.35
N SER A 2 71.52 15.73 -46.00
CA SER A 2 71.10 15.60 -47.39
C SER A 2 69.56 15.70 -47.36
N ASN A 3 68.97 16.37 -48.37
CA ASN A 3 67.61 16.24 -48.89
C ASN A 3 66.37 16.81 -48.16
N LEU A 4 65.73 17.74 -48.89
CA LEU A 4 64.32 18.13 -48.88
C LEU A 4 63.39 16.98 -49.33
N SER A 5 62.14 16.98 -48.84
CA SER A 5 60.87 16.82 -49.61
C SER A 5 59.69 16.81 -48.61
N SER A 6 58.88 17.88 -48.48
CA SER A 6 57.69 18.26 -49.28
C SER A 6 56.46 17.33 -49.15
N PHE A 7 55.38 17.94 -48.63
CA PHE A 7 53.94 17.75 -48.91
C PHE A 7 53.28 16.35 -48.82
N ASN A 8 52.31 16.22 -47.91
CA ASN A 8 51.05 15.52 -48.21
C ASN A 8 49.90 16.01 -47.31
N ALA A 9 48.75 16.24 -47.93
CA ALA A 9 47.53 16.75 -47.31
C ALA A 9 46.80 15.67 -46.50
N SER A 10 46.25 16.03 -45.33
CA SER A 10 45.00 15.45 -44.78
C SER A 10 44.52 16.15 -43.51
N LEU A 11 43.20 16.22 -43.38
CA LEU A 11 42.38 16.85 -42.36
C LEU A 11 42.75 16.50 -40.90
N LYS A 12 42.47 17.43 -39.97
CA LYS A 12 41.84 17.13 -38.66
C LYS A 12 41.31 18.40 -37.96
N PHE A 13 40.10 18.28 -37.42
CA PHE A 13 39.35 19.29 -36.65
C PHE A 13 39.80 19.40 -35.17
N ARG A 14 39.43 20.53 -34.56
CA ARG A 14 39.30 20.89 -33.12
C ARG A 14 40.45 21.69 -32.50
N THR A 15 40.17 22.95 -32.14
CA THR A 15 39.95 23.40 -30.73
C THR A 15 39.49 24.86 -30.74
N TYR A 16 38.33 25.17 -30.16
CA TYR A 16 37.89 26.55 -29.92
C TYR A 16 37.74 26.75 -28.41
N VAL A 17 38.28 27.88 -27.94
CA VAL A 17 38.48 28.29 -26.55
C VAL A 17 37.34 29.23 -26.15
N THR A 18 36.78 29.06 -24.95
CA THR A 18 35.78 29.98 -24.38
C THR A 18 36.47 31.06 -23.54
N GLN A 19 36.08 32.32 -23.77
CA GLN A 19 36.54 33.52 -23.05
C GLN A 19 35.40 34.00 -22.13
N GLU A 20 35.71 34.29 -20.87
CA GLU A 20 34.78 34.78 -19.84
C GLU A 20 34.23 36.18 -20.18
N VAL A 21 32.93 36.37 -19.93
CA VAL A 21 32.29 37.69 -19.85
C VAL A 21 31.35 37.71 -18.64
N ILE A 22 31.58 38.72 -17.80
CA ILE A 22 30.91 39.03 -16.53
C ILE A 22 29.52 39.63 -16.81
N VAL A 23 28.50 39.17 -16.10
CA VAL A 23 27.11 39.69 -16.16
C VAL A 23 26.80 40.49 -14.88
N PRO A 24 26.20 41.70 -14.95
CA PRO A 24 25.81 42.49 -13.78
C PRO A 24 24.54 41.97 -13.08
N GLN A 25 24.46 42.21 -11.77
CA GLN A 25 23.35 41.86 -10.87
C GLN A 25 22.17 42.84 -10.91
N GLU A 26 20.97 42.31 -10.71
CA GLU A 26 19.74 43.03 -10.32
C GLU A 26 18.87 42.10 -9.42
N PRO A 27 17.87 42.62 -8.65
CA PRO A 27 17.87 42.61 -7.18
C PRO A 27 17.03 41.49 -6.51
N GLU A 28 17.25 41.35 -5.20
CA GLU A 28 16.66 40.37 -4.28
C GLU A 28 15.12 40.45 -4.13
N PRO A 29 14.43 39.31 -3.96
CA PRO A 29 13.14 39.23 -3.29
C PRO A 29 13.27 38.84 -1.81
N GLU A 30 12.45 39.49 -1.01
CA GLU A 30 12.38 39.53 0.46
C GLU A 30 12.14 38.16 1.14
N GLU A 31 12.69 38.03 2.36
CA GLU A 31 12.62 36.88 3.26
C GLU A 31 11.20 36.64 3.81
N GLU A 32 10.70 35.40 3.71
CA GLU A 32 9.64 34.88 4.60
C GLU A 32 10.25 33.83 5.56
N PRO A 33 9.85 33.83 6.85
CA PRO A 33 10.58 33.11 7.90
C PRO A 33 10.29 31.60 7.91
N VAL A 34 11.35 30.84 8.15
CA VAL A 34 11.33 29.40 8.44
C VAL A 34 10.60 29.14 9.75
N VAL A 35 9.45 28.48 9.70
CA VAL A 35 8.82 27.86 10.89
C VAL A 35 9.33 26.41 10.97
N GLU A 36 10.26 26.17 11.88
CA GLU A 36 10.67 24.82 12.27
C GLU A 36 9.47 24.08 12.89
N GLY A 37 8.91 23.15 12.12
CA GLY A 37 7.95 22.17 12.63
C GLY A 37 8.66 21.18 13.55
N SER A 38 8.45 21.35 14.86
CA SER A 38 8.86 20.44 15.92
C SER A 38 8.51 18.99 15.58
N LEU A 39 9.54 18.16 15.43
CA LEU A 39 9.46 16.70 15.37
C LEU A 39 8.77 16.20 16.65
N ILE A 40 7.62 15.53 16.52
CA ILE A 40 6.97 14.84 17.63
C ILE A 40 7.59 13.45 17.74
N ASP A 41 8.32 13.24 18.84
CA ASP A 41 8.89 11.98 19.28
C ASP A 41 7.78 11.06 19.82
N THR A 42 7.71 9.82 19.34
CA THR A 42 6.71 8.81 19.74
C THR A 42 7.37 7.58 20.34
N THR A 43 8.15 7.77 21.40
CA THR A 43 8.54 6.67 22.28
C THR A 43 8.29 7.02 23.74
N ASP A 44 7.16 6.54 24.28
CA ASP A 44 7.12 6.08 25.68
C ASP A 44 5.89 5.22 25.96
N GLU A 45 6.15 4.01 26.48
CA GLU A 45 5.17 3.09 27.03
C GLU A 45 5.01 3.29 28.55
N ALA A 46 3.75 3.22 28.98
CA ALA A 46 3.21 2.86 30.30
C ALA A 46 2.97 3.98 31.35
N PRO A 47 2.06 3.76 32.33
CA PRO A 47 0.75 3.09 32.29
C PRO A 47 -0.40 3.97 32.85
N MET A 48 -1.64 3.61 32.49
CA MET A 48 -2.89 4.23 32.95
C MET A 48 -3.12 4.13 34.47
N GLU A 49 -3.42 5.27 35.09
CA GLU A 49 -4.29 5.36 36.27
C GLU A 49 -5.61 6.05 35.92
N ILE A 50 -6.63 5.65 36.67
CA ILE A 50 -8.07 5.71 36.38
C ILE A 50 -8.63 7.12 36.63
N HIS A 51 -9.32 7.70 35.65
CA HIS A 51 -10.47 8.59 35.90
C HIS A 51 -11.52 8.50 34.80
N ASN A 52 -12.56 7.70 35.07
CA ASN A 52 -13.79 7.60 34.29
C ASN A 52 -14.71 8.78 34.65
N SER A 53 -15.01 9.67 33.68
CA SER A 53 -16.37 10.13 33.34
C SER A 53 -16.43 11.33 32.37
N HIS A 54 -15.30 11.89 31.90
CA HIS A 54 -15.31 13.04 30.98
C HIS A 54 -14.87 12.79 29.53
N ASN A 55 -14.36 11.60 29.20
CA ASN A 55 -13.81 11.34 27.85
C ASN A 55 -14.82 10.90 26.77
N SER A 56 -16.06 10.53 27.11
CA SER A 56 -17.03 10.14 26.06
C SER A 56 -17.64 11.34 25.32
N ALA A 57 -17.71 12.52 25.96
CA ALA A 57 -18.21 13.74 25.33
C ALA A 57 -17.17 14.40 24.41
N ILE A 58 -15.89 14.37 24.80
CA ILE A 58 -14.78 14.95 24.02
C ILE A 58 -14.50 14.09 22.77
N SER A 59 -14.58 12.76 22.88
CA SER A 59 -14.40 11.86 21.74
C SER A 59 -15.53 11.95 20.71
N LEU A 60 -16.76 12.29 21.13
CA LEU A 60 -17.88 12.48 20.21
C LEU A 60 -17.83 13.85 19.51
N ALA A 61 -17.40 14.90 20.22
CA ALA A 61 -17.19 16.22 19.64
C ALA A 61 -16.05 16.22 18.61
N ALA A 62 -14.92 15.57 18.92
CA ALA A 62 -13.81 15.42 17.98
C ALA A 62 -14.20 14.60 16.74
N HIS A 63 -15.00 13.54 16.89
CA HIS A 63 -15.53 12.80 15.74
C HIS A 63 -16.49 13.63 14.89
N GLN A 64 -17.32 14.47 15.51
CA GLN A 64 -18.24 15.35 14.79
C GLN A 64 -17.49 16.46 14.03
N GLU A 65 -16.42 17.01 14.61
CA GLU A 65 -15.55 17.98 13.91
C GLU A 65 -14.88 17.36 12.68
N ILE A 66 -14.36 16.14 12.78
CA ILE A 66 -13.76 15.42 11.64
C ILE A 66 -14.80 15.13 10.55
N ILE A 67 -16.04 14.78 10.93
CA ILE A 67 -17.13 14.56 9.95
C ILE A 67 -17.47 15.88 9.24
N ASN A 68 -17.61 16.97 10.00
CA ASN A 68 -17.91 18.28 9.44
C ASN A 68 -16.79 18.78 8.51
N GLU A 69 -15.52 18.55 8.87
CA GLU A 69 -14.36 18.91 8.06
C GLU A 69 -14.28 18.06 6.78
N ARG A 70 -14.59 16.75 6.88
CA ARG A 70 -14.69 15.87 5.71
C ARG A 70 -15.81 16.27 4.76
N GLU A 71 -16.98 16.66 5.28
CA GLU A 71 -18.08 17.17 4.47
C GLU A 71 -17.76 18.52 3.84
N PHE A 72 -17.06 19.40 4.56
CA PHE A 72 -16.59 20.68 4.04
C PHE A 72 -15.57 20.50 2.91
N LEU A 73 -14.57 19.63 3.09
CA LEU A 73 -13.58 19.30 2.07
C LEU A 73 -14.22 18.62 0.87
N LYS A 74 -15.24 17.76 1.08
CA LYS A 74 -16.00 17.15 -0.01
C LYS A 74 -16.78 18.19 -0.80
N SER A 75 -17.44 19.14 -0.13
CA SER A 75 -18.12 20.27 -0.78
C SER A 75 -17.15 21.16 -1.54
N GLN A 76 -15.94 21.40 -1.01
CA GLN A 76 -14.91 22.18 -1.69
C GLN A 76 -14.36 21.45 -2.92
N CYS A 77 -14.12 20.15 -2.82
CA CYS A 77 -13.76 19.29 -3.96
C CYS A 77 -14.84 19.30 -5.04
N GLU A 78 -16.11 19.24 -4.66
CA GLU A 78 -17.22 19.33 -5.61
C GLU A 78 -17.29 20.70 -6.28
N LYS A 79 -17.10 21.80 -5.54
CA LYS A 79 -17.04 23.16 -6.13
C LYS A 79 -15.88 23.30 -7.12
N LEU A 80 -14.69 22.84 -6.76
CA LEU A 80 -13.53 22.88 -7.65
C LEU A 80 -13.75 22.02 -8.91
N ARG A 81 -14.38 20.85 -8.79
CA ARG A 81 -14.77 20.04 -9.95
C ARG A 81 -15.74 20.77 -10.88
N HIS A 82 -16.74 21.46 -10.33
CA HIS A 82 -17.67 22.27 -11.13
C HIS A 82 -16.96 23.44 -11.81
N GLU A 83 -16.01 24.09 -11.12
CA GLU A 83 -15.23 25.19 -11.67
C GLU A 83 -14.30 24.73 -12.80
N VAL A 84 -13.62 23.59 -12.64
CA VAL A 84 -12.82 22.96 -13.70
C VAL A 84 -13.70 22.59 -14.90
N HIS A 85 -14.87 21.99 -14.68
CA HIS A 85 -15.80 21.69 -15.76
C HIS A 85 -16.31 22.95 -16.48
N ALA A 86 -16.60 24.02 -15.74
CA ALA A 86 -17.02 25.30 -16.31
C ALA A 86 -15.90 25.95 -17.14
N LEU A 87 -14.65 25.87 -16.67
CA LEU A 87 -13.46 26.35 -17.40
C LEU A 87 -13.20 25.51 -18.66
N MET A 88 -13.33 24.18 -18.58
CA MET A 88 -13.22 23.30 -19.75
C MET A 88 -14.30 23.62 -20.79
N ALA A 89 -15.56 23.77 -20.38
CA ALA A 89 -16.66 24.12 -21.28
C ALA A 89 -16.52 25.54 -21.89
N LYS A 90 -15.82 26.45 -21.19
CA LYS A 90 -15.48 27.78 -21.73
C LYS A 90 -14.35 27.67 -22.75
N ASN A 91 -13.29 26.91 -22.44
CA ASN A 91 -12.19 26.66 -23.36
C ASN A 91 -12.67 25.96 -24.64
N GLU A 92 -13.55 24.96 -24.54
CA GLU A 92 -14.15 24.31 -25.72
C GLU A 92 -14.93 25.31 -26.59
N ARG A 93 -15.70 26.22 -25.97
CA ARG A 93 -16.41 27.29 -26.69
C ARG A 93 -15.46 28.28 -27.35
N ASP A 94 -14.36 28.63 -26.70
CA ASP A 94 -13.39 29.58 -27.26
C ASP A 94 -12.53 28.93 -28.35
N VAL A 95 -12.21 27.64 -28.22
CA VAL A 95 -11.60 26.83 -29.30
C VAL A 95 -12.52 26.76 -30.51
N ALA A 96 -13.83 26.49 -30.32
CA ALA A 96 -14.80 26.48 -31.41
C ALA A 96 -14.88 27.83 -32.13
N LYS A 97 -14.91 28.95 -31.40
CA LYS A 97 -14.88 30.30 -32.01
C LYS A 97 -13.59 30.58 -32.78
N LEU A 98 -12.45 30.12 -32.27
CA LEU A 98 -11.16 30.27 -32.96
C LEU A 98 -11.13 29.42 -34.22
N GLN A 99 -11.66 28.19 -34.18
CA GLN A 99 -11.81 27.33 -35.36
C GLN A 99 -12.72 27.97 -36.41
N ASP A 100 -13.89 28.49 -36.03
CA ASP A 100 -14.77 29.23 -36.95
C ASP A 100 -14.07 30.45 -37.56
N LYS A 101 -13.27 31.17 -36.77
CA LYS A 101 -12.51 32.33 -37.25
C LYS A 101 -11.38 31.94 -38.20
N ILE A 102 -10.72 30.80 -37.97
CA ILE A 102 -9.72 30.23 -38.88
C ILE A 102 -10.40 29.85 -40.20
N VAL A 103 -11.52 29.12 -40.15
CA VAL A 103 -12.27 28.74 -41.36
C VAL A 103 -12.72 29.97 -42.14
N HIS A 104 -13.19 31.01 -41.44
CA HIS A 104 -13.58 32.26 -42.09
C HIS A 104 -12.39 32.98 -42.74
N LEU A 105 -11.24 33.08 -42.05
CA LEU A 105 -10.02 33.66 -42.60
C LEU A 105 -9.46 32.85 -43.77
N GLU A 106 -9.58 31.52 -43.75
CA GLU A 106 -9.21 30.64 -44.87
C GLU A 106 -10.12 30.89 -46.08
N THR A 107 -11.43 31.05 -45.87
CA THR A 107 -12.34 31.43 -46.97
C THR A 107 -12.06 32.82 -47.53
N ASP A 108 -11.74 33.80 -46.67
CA ASP A 108 -11.36 35.15 -47.09
C ASP A 108 -10.03 35.14 -47.84
N LEU A 109 -9.07 34.32 -47.43
CA LEU A 109 -7.80 34.17 -48.11
C LEU A 109 -7.97 33.53 -49.49
N LEU A 110 -8.81 32.49 -49.61
CA LEU A 110 -9.15 31.87 -50.90
C LEU A 110 -9.86 32.84 -51.85
N THR A 111 -10.79 33.67 -51.33
CA THR A 111 -11.46 34.68 -52.16
C THR A 111 -10.48 35.77 -52.60
N LYS A 112 -9.60 36.23 -51.71
CA LYS A 112 -8.55 37.20 -52.05
C LYS A 112 -7.53 36.65 -53.04
N GLU A 113 -7.14 35.38 -52.93
CA GLU A 113 -6.29 34.71 -53.93
C GLU A 113 -6.97 34.65 -55.31
N SER A 114 -8.27 34.35 -55.36
CA SER A 114 -9.06 34.36 -56.59
C SER A 114 -9.12 35.77 -57.21
N GLU A 115 -9.39 36.81 -56.40
CA GLU A 115 -9.37 38.21 -56.85
C GLU A 115 -7.99 38.62 -57.38
N LEU A 116 -6.90 38.21 -56.71
CA LEU A 116 -5.53 38.50 -57.14
C LEU A 116 -5.18 37.82 -58.47
N VAL A 117 -5.67 36.61 -58.69
CA VAL A 117 -5.53 35.90 -59.97
C VAL A 117 -6.32 36.61 -61.07
N GLN A 118 -7.53 37.08 -60.78
CA GLN A 118 -8.31 37.89 -61.72
C GLN A 118 -7.64 39.22 -62.04
N GLU A 119 -7.11 39.95 -61.06
CA GLU A 119 -6.35 41.19 -61.29
C GLU A 119 -5.08 40.94 -62.11
N ARG A 120 -4.35 39.84 -61.85
CA ARG A 120 -3.19 39.44 -62.67
C ARG A 120 -3.60 39.17 -64.11
N GLN A 121 -4.73 38.50 -64.34
CA GLN A 121 -5.25 38.23 -65.68
C GLN A 121 -5.63 39.53 -66.40
N VAL A 122 -6.39 40.41 -65.72
CA VAL A 122 -6.75 41.74 -66.25
C VAL A 122 -5.50 42.57 -66.56
N LYS A 123 -4.46 42.51 -65.72
CA LYS A 123 -3.19 43.21 -65.95
C LYS A 123 -2.45 42.66 -67.16
N VAL A 124 -2.42 41.35 -67.37
CA VAL A 124 -1.84 40.72 -68.57
C VAL A 124 -2.61 41.13 -69.82
N ASP A 125 -3.94 41.16 -69.75
CA ASP A 125 -4.79 41.56 -70.86
C ASP A 125 -4.63 43.05 -71.21
N LEU A 126 -4.53 43.94 -70.20
CA LEU A 126 -4.20 45.35 -70.39
C LEU A 126 -2.79 45.54 -70.97
N LEU A 127 -1.81 44.73 -70.55
CA LEU A 127 -0.45 44.79 -71.08
C LEU A 127 -0.44 44.41 -72.56
N ASN A 128 -1.15 43.34 -72.93
CA ASN A 128 -1.32 42.90 -74.31
C ASN A 128 -2.06 43.95 -75.16
N GLN A 129 -3.09 44.59 -74.60
CA GLN A 129 -3.80 45.69 -75.26
C GLN A 129 -2.91 46.92 -75.45
N SER A 130 -2.10 47.27 -74.45
CA SER A 130 -1.12 48.38 -74.55
C SER A 130 -0.03 48.10 -75.58
N PHE A 131 0.42 46.85 -75.70
CA PHE A 131 1.38 46.41 -76.71
C PHE A 131 0.79 46.50 -78.12
N ALA A 132 -0.48 46.12 -78.30
CA ALA A 132 -1.19 46.27 -79.57
C ALA A 132 -1.40 47.76 -79.96
N VAL A 133 -1.68 48.64 -78.99
CA VAL A 133 -1.79 50.10 -79.23
C VAL A 133 -0.44 50.72 -79.58
N ALA A 134 0.65 50.31 -78.92
CA ALA A 134 2.01 50.75 -79.26
C ALA A 134 2.44 50.29 -80.67
N GLN A 135 2.09 49.06 -81.05
CA GLN A 135 2.37 48.52 -82.39
C GLN A 135 1.54 49.21 -83.49
N SER A 136 0.32 49.63 -83.18
CA SER A 136 -0.54 50.44 -84.05
C SER A 136 0.01 51.87 -84.26
N GLN A 137 0.45 52.54 -83.19
CA GLN A 137 1.04 53.89 -83.28
C GLN A 137 2.36 53.92 -84.06
N ASP A 138 3.20 52.88 -83.96
CA ASP A 138 4.45 52.78 -84.73
C ASP A 138 4.19 52.57 -86.24
N SER A 139 3.06 51.97 -86.60
CA SER A 139 2.61 51.84 -87.99
C SER A 139 2.03 53.14 -88.57
N GLU A 140 1.32 53.94 -87.76
CA GLU A 140 0.82 55.27 -88.19
C GLU A 140 1.94 56.31 -88.31
N GLN A 141 2.98 56.23 -87.47
CA GLN A 141 4.16 57.12 -87.54
C GLN A 141 4.97 56.86 -88.82
N LYS A 142 5.09 55.59 -89.27
CA LYS A 142 5.76 55.22 -90.54
C LYS A 142 5.01 55.74 -91.77
N VAL A 143 3.68 55.69 -91.78
CA VAL A 143 2.86 56.23 -92.89
C VAL A 143 2.88 57.77 -92.94
N LYS A 144 2.99 58.45 -91.79
CA LYS A 144 3.15 59.92 -91.74
C LYS A 144 4.54 60.37 -92.19
N ASN A 145 5.60 59.62 -91.89
CA ASN A 145 6.96 59.90 -92.37
C ASN A 145 7.10 59.70 -93.90
N GLU A 146 6.47 58.67 -94.49
CA GLU A 146 6.47 58.48 -95.95
C GLU A 146 5.72 59.59 -96.73
N LYS A 147 4.70 60.21 -96.12
CA LYS A 147 4.00 61.37 -96.70
C LYS A 147 4.81 62.66 -96.57
N PHE A 148 5.61 62.81 -95.51
CA PHE A 148 6.47 63.98 -95.30
C PHE A 148 7.70 63.99 -96.22
N ASP A 149 8.29 62.82 -96.51
CA ASP A 149 9.42 62.69 -97.44
C ASP A 149 9.02 62.91 -98.90
N LYS A 150 7.81 62.51 -99.32
CA LYS A 150 7.27 62.82 -100.66
C LYS A 150 6.99 64.32 -100.88
N LEU A 151 6.62 65.05 -99.81
CA LEU A 151 6.40 66.50 -99.88
C LEU A 151 7.74 67.27 -99.93
N LYS A 152 8.78 66.73 -99.28
CA LYS A 152 10.15 67.24 -99.30
C LYS A 152 10.81 67.09 -100.68
N GLU A 153 10.49 66.02 -101.41
CA GLU A 153 10.95 65.81 -102.80
C GLU A 153 10.28 66.76 -103.82
N LEU A 154 9.00 67.10 -103.64
CA LEU A 154 8.25 68.02 -104.51
C LEU A 154 8.66 69.49 -104.33
N TYR A 155 9.05 69.89 -103.11
CA TYR A 155 9.50 71.25 -102.81
C TYR A 155 10.93 71.54 -103.31
N VAL A 156 11.76 70.51 -103.46
CA VAL A 156 13.10 70.61 -104.07
C VAL A 156 13.00 70.64 -105.60
N LYS A 157 12.07 69.90 -106.20
CA LYS A 157 11.87 69.86 -107.67
C LYS A 157 11.24 71.16 -108.24
N LEU A 158 10.46 71.91 -107.46
CA LEU A 158 9.84 73.18 -107.90
C LEU A 158 10.75 74.41 -107.70
N ARG A 159 11.79 74.29 -106.88
CA ARG A 159 12.79 75.34 -106.62
C ARG A 159 13.85 75.42 -107.73
N ASP A 160 14.14 74.29 -108.37
CA ASP A 160 15.17 74.18 -109.42
C ASP A 160 14.64 74.50 -110.83
N GLU A 161 13.33 74.35 -111.09
CA GLU A 161 12.72 74.75 -112.39
C GLU A 161 12.47 76.26 -112.52
N HIS A 162 12.32 76.99 -111.42
CA HIS A 162 12.06 78.44 -111.42
C HIS A 162 13.32 79.27 -111.71
N ILE A 163 14.51 78.73 -111.41
CA ILE A 163 15.80 79.40 -111.61
C ILE A 163 16.32 79.23 -113.06
N GLN A 164 15.79 78.25 -113.81
CA GLN A 164 16.25 77.95 -115.17
C GLN A 164 15.43 78.61 -116.29
N LYS A 165 14.19 79.07 -116.04
CA LYS A 165 13.37 79.82 -117.03
C LYS A 165 13.40 81.34 -116.88
N ILE A 166 14.17 81.87 -115.93
CA ILE A 166 14.41 83.32 -115.73
C ILE A 166 15.61 83.83 -116.59
N ARG A 167 16.16 82.98 -117.49
CA ARG A 167 17.26 83.33 -118.40
C ARG A 167 16.93 83.30 -119.90
N GLU A 168 15.67 83.49 -120.29
CA GLU A 168 15.33 83.87 -121.66
C GLU A 168 14.28 84.98 -121.66
N LYS A 169 14.78 86.22 -121.59
CA LYS A 169 14.03 87.46 -121.81
C LYS A 169 14.65 88.17 -123.02
N ALA A 170 13.98 88.14 -124.17
CA ALA A 170 14.10 89.18 -125.19
C ALA A 170 12.95 89.09 -126.20
N GLU A 171 12.22 90.20 -126.29
CA GLU A 171 11.46 90.67 -127.46
C GLU A 171 10.15 89.92 -127.79
N VAL A 172 8.97 90.53 -127.74
CA VAL A 172 8.63 91.86 -128.27
C VAL A 172 7.59 92.57 -127.38
N GLU A 173 7.90 93.81 -127.02
CA GLU A 173 6.93 94.85 -126.70
C GLU A 173 6.12 95.26 -127.94
N LYS A 174 4.79 95.15 -127.87
CA LYS A 174 3.79 96.05 -128.48
C LYS A 174 2.41 95.54 -128.04
N LYS A 175 1.55 96.21 -127.27
CA LYS A 175 1.25 97.65 -127.11
C LYS A 175 0.45 97.94 -125.81
N LEU A 176 0.55 99.18 -125.30
CA LEU A 176 -0.44 100.00 -124.52
C LEU A 176 -0.81 99.55 -123.08
N ALA A 177 -0.95 100.38 -122.03
CA ALA A 177 -0.92 101.85 -121.85
C ALA A 177 -0.81 102.24 -120.34
N THR A 178 0.12 103.15 -120.03
CA THR A 178 0.07 104.34 -119.14
C THR A 178 -0.75 104.44 -117.83
N VAL A 179 -0.02 104.84 -116.76
CA VAL A 179 -0.25 105.97 -115.81
C VAL A 179 -1.57 106.03 -115.01
N SER A 180 -1.50 105.75 -113.69
CA SER A 180 -2.23 106.42 -112.56
C SER A 180 -2.02 105.77 -111.17
N ARG A 181 -0.79 105.52 -110.66
CA ARG A 181 -0.63 104.73 -109.41
C ARG A 181 0.38 105.18 -108.35
N ASN A 182 0.72 106.48 -108.29
CA ASN A 182 1.79 106.95 -107.41
C ASN A 182 1.35 107.79 -106.20
N LEU A 183 0.10 107.68 -105.71
CA LEU A 183 -0.33 108.44 -104.51
C LEU A 183 -0.75 107.59 -103.28
N GLU A 184 -0.80 106.26 -103.36
CA GLU A 184 -1.32 105.39 -102.26
C GLU A 184 -0.22 104.76 -101.37
N ARG A 185 1.07 104.88 -101.72
CA ARG A 185 2.14 104.04 -101.14
C ARG A 185 2.79 104.55 -99.84
N LEU A 186 2.43 105.73 -99.34
CA LEU A 186 3.08 106.31 -98.14
C LEU A 186 2.32 106.07 -96.83
N THR A 187 0.99 105.93 -96.87
CA THR A 187 0.16 105.70 -95.67
C THR A 187 0.14 104.24 -95.20
N GLU A 188 0.55 103.29 -96.03
CA GLU A 188 0.56 101.86 -95.67
C GLU A 188 1.78 101.47 -94.82
N LEU A 189 2.91 102.18 -94.95
CA LEU A 189 4.16 101.82 -94.28
C LEU A 189 4.24 102.26 -92.80
N GLU A 190 3.58 103.33 -92.40
CA GLU A 190 3.55 103.77 -90.99
C GLU A 190 2.69 102.84 -90.12
N ASN A 191 1.54 102.37 -90.65
CA ASN A 191 0.69 101.39 -89.98
C ASN A 191 1.37 100.01 -89.83
N GLU A 192 2.31 99.67 -90.72
CA GLU A 192 3.04 98.41 -90.66
C GLU A 192 4.14 98.42 -89.58
N LYS A 193 4.75 99.58 -89.30
CA LYS A 193 5.76 99.74 -88.24
C LYS A 193 5.16 99.61 -86.84
N GLU A 194 4.02 100.26 -86.57
CA GLU A 194 3.34 100.13 -85.27
C GLU A 194 2.90 98.69 -85.01
N ARG A 195 2.39 97.97 -86.03
CA ARG A 195 2.06 96.54 -85.90
C ARG A 195 3.27 95.65 -85.60
N LEU A 196 4.46 96.01 -86.08
CA LEU A 196 5.68 95.23 -85.83
C LEU A 196 6.23 95.46 -84.42
N GLU A 197 6.22 96.69 -83.91
CA GLU A 197 6.63 96.99 -82.53
C GLU A 197 5.67 96.38 -81.50
N GLU A 198 4.37 96.35 -81.80
CA GLU A 198 3.37 95.67 -80.95
C GLU A 198 3.55 94.15 -80.98
N ASN A 199 3.85 93.56 -82.15
CA ASN A 199 4.19 92.14 -82.27
C ASN A 199 5.50 91.76 -81.55
N GLU A 200 6.51 92.62 -81.57
CA GLU A 200 7.78 92.36 -80.87
C GLU A 200 7.58 92.37 -79.36
N LYS A 201 6.81 93.34 -78.84
CA LYS A 201 6.42 93.37 -77.42
C LYS A 201 5.60 92.12 -77.04
N GLN A 202 4.64 91.71 -77.87
CA GLN A 202 3.86 90.48 -77.65
C GLN A 202 4.76 89.23 -77.62
N LYS A 203 5.66 89.07 -78.59
CA LYS A 203 6.61 87.93 -78.62
C LYS A 203 7.61 87.95 -77.46
N SER A 204 8.06 89.12 -77.02
CA SER A 204 8.95 89.25 -75.86
C SER A 204 8.25 88.86 -74.55
N ALA A 205 6.96 89.20 -74.43
CA ALA A 205 6.12 88.79 -73.30
C ALA A 205 5.84 87.28 -73.34
N GLU A 206 5.56 86.70 -74.51
CA GLU A 206 5.41 85.25 -74.70
C GLU A 206 6.70 84.50 -74.35
N LEU A 207 7.86 84.96 -74.79
CA LEU A 207 9.16 84.35 -74.45
C LEU A 207 9.45 84.40 -72.95
N SER A 208 9.11 85.50 -72.27
CA SER A 208 9.25 85.61 -70.81
C SER A 208 8.28 84.67 -70.08
N ALA A 209 7.05 84.50 -70.59
CA ALA A 209 6.10 83.53 -70.05
C ALA A 209 6.59 82.09 -70.23
N LEU A 210 7.07 81.72 -71.43
CA LEU A 210 7.67 80.42 -71.73
C LEU A 210 8.93 80.13 -70.89
N GLN A 211 9.74 81.14 -70.57
CA GLN A 211 10.87 80.96 -69.66
C GLN A 211 10.42 80.63 -68.23
N LYS A 212 9.40 81.32 -67.72
CA LYS A 212 8.80 81.00 -66.41
C LYS A 212 8.17 79.62 -66.39
N ASP A 213 7.45 79.23 -67.45
CA ASP A 213 6.86 77.90 -67.57
C ASP A 213 7.93 76.81 -67.62
N LYS A 214 9.05 77.03 -68.32
CA LYS A 214 10.20 76.12 -68.34
C LYS A 214 10.85 75.99 -66.95
N GLU A 215 11.01 77.08 -66.22
CA GLU A 215 11.56 77.06 -64.86
C GLU A 215 10.63 76.33 -63.87
N LEU A 216 9.32 76.57 -63.96
CA LEU A 216 8.30 75.86 -63.18
C LEU A 216 8.31 74.36 -63.51
N PHE A 217 8.37 73.99 -64.80
CA PHE A 217 8.45 72.59 -65.22
C PHE A 217 9.74 71.91 -64.73
N ASN A 218 10.88 72.61 -64.75
CA ASN A 218 12.14 72.10 -64.20
C ASN A 218 12.05 71.90 -62.68
N MET A 219 11.42 72.84 -61.96
CA MET A 219 11.23 72.72 -60.51
C MET A 219 10.26 71.58 -60.17
N GLU A 220 9.17 71.42 -60.92
CA GLU A 220 8.21 70.32 -60.78
C GLU A 220 8.87 68.97 -61.07
N THR A 221 9.68 68.87 -62.13
CA THR A 221 10.44 67.63 -62.43
C THR A 221 11.52 67.32 -61.38
N GLU A 222 12.16 68.31 -60.76
CA GLU A 222 13.07 68.08 -59.63
C GLU A 222 12.33 67.60 -58.38
N ILE A 223 11.18 68.20 -58.06
CA ILE A 223 10.33 67.78 -56.94
C ILE A 223 9.84 66.34 -57.16
N LEU A 224 9.36 66.01 -58.37
CA LEU A 224 8.98 64.65 -58.72
C LEU A 224 10.15 63.67 -58.62
N LYS A 225 11.35 64.03 -59.10
CA LYS A 225 12.54 63.18 -58.95
C LYS A 225 12.88 62.91 -57.48
N LYS A 226 12.80 63.93 -56.63
CA LYS A 226 13.05 63.78 -55.19
C LYS A 226 12.00 62.89 -54.53
N SER A 227 10.72 63.11 -54.85
CA SER A 227 9.60 62.28 -54.38
C SER A 227 9.76 60.80 -54.81
N VAL A 228 10.11 60.54 -56.06
CA VAL A 228 10.39 59.19 -56.58
C VAL A 228 11.57 58.55 -55.84
N ASN A 229 12.66 59.29 -55.60
CA ASN A 229 13.81 58.79 -54.85
C ASN A 229 13.48 58.45 -53.40
N ASP A 230 12.70 59.29 -52.72
CA ASP A 230 12.29 59.04 -51.33
C ASP A 230 11.34 57.84 -51.25
N ALA A 231 10.39 57.70 -52.18
CA ALA A 231 9.55 56.51 -52.30
C ALA A 231 10.36 55.23 -52.62
N CYS A 232 11.41 55.32 -53.43
CA CYS A 232 12.31 54.19 -53.68
C CYS A 232 13.07 53.77 -52.41
N ARG A 233 13.55 54.73 -51.60
CA ARG A 233 14.23 54.44 -50.33
C ARG A 233 13.30 53.75 -49.34
N GLU A 234 12.08 54.24 -49.18
CA GLU A 234 11.08 53.66 -48.29
C GLU A 234 10.71 52.24 -48.74
N ARG A 235 10.49 52.02 -50.04
CA ARG A 235 10.29 50.68 -50.62
C ARG A 235 11.45 49.74 -50.31
N ASP A 236 12.69 50.22 -50.42
CA ASP A 236 13.88 49.40 -50.19
C ASP A 236 14.07 49.08 -48.69
N MET A 237 13.75 50.01 -47.78
CA MET A 237 13.70 49.75 -46.33
C MET A 237 12.66 48.67 -46.00
N VAL A 238 11.42 48.82 -46.48
CA VAL A 238 10.35 47.84 -46.26
C VAL A 238 10.72 46.48 -46.85
N ARG A 239 11.39 46.44 -48.01
CA ARG A 239 11.92 45.18 -48.59
C ARG A 239 12.94 44.51 -47.68
N THR A 240 13.84 45.27 -47.06
CA THR A 240 14.84 44.71 -46.13
C THR A 240 14.20 44.18 -44.85
N GLU A 241 13.24 44.91 -44.27
CA GLU A 241 12.49 44.44 -43.09
C GLU A 241 11.68 43.19 -43.40
N LEU A 242 10.99 43.15 -44.55
CA LEU A 242 10.27 41.98 -45.01
C LEU A 242 11.21 40.76 -45.16
N ALA A 243 12.41 40.97 -45.70
CA ALA A 243 13.41 39.90 -45.84
C ALA A 243 13.87 39.35 -44.47
N MET A 244 14.10 40.22 -43.48
CA MET A 244 14.46 39.80 -42.11
C MET A 244 13.32 39.02 -41.44
N ILE A 245 12.09 39.53 -41.51
CA ILE A 245 10.91 38.85 -40.96
C ILE A 245 10.68 37.49 -41.65
N MET A 246 10.90 37.40 -42.96
CA MET A 246 10.82 36.13 -43.69
C MET A 246 11.86 35.13 -43.20
N GLN A 247 13.07 35.57 -42.87
CA GLN A 247 14.12 34.71 -42.31
C GLN A 247 13.74 34.23 -40.90
N GLU A 248 13.30 35.12 -40.01
CA GLU A 248 12.85 34.75 -38.65
C GLU A 248 11.67 33.77 -38.70
N LYS A 249 10.72 33.98 -39.61
CA LYS A 249 9.60 33.06 -39.84
C LYS A 249 10.09 31.66 -40.22
N GLU A 250 11.08 31.56 -41.09
CA GLU A 250 11.64 30.27 -41.53
C GLU A 250 12.42 29.58 -40.41
N GLU A 251 13.16 30.33 -39.59
CA GLU A 251 13.85 29.81 -38.41
C GLU A 251 12.87 29.32 -37.34
N LEU A 252 11.81 30.09 -37.06
CA LEU A 252 10.74 29.67 -36.15
C LEU A 252 9.99 28.44 -36.67
N LYS A 253 9.76 28.35 -37.99
CA LYS A 253 9.15 27.17 -38.61
C LYS A 253 10.01 25.92 -38.41
N LYS A 254 11.32 26.00 -38.68
CA LYS A 254 12.26 24.89 -38.42
C LYS A 254 12.26 24.48 -36.94
N ARG A 255 12.28 25.46 -36.03
CA ARG A 255 12.23 25.18 -34.58
C ARG A 255 10.91 24.54 -34.16
N SER A 256 9.79 24.94 -34.76
CA SER A 256 8.48 24.32 -34.55
C SER A 256 8.45 22.87 -35.05
N GLU A 257 9.03 22.59 -36.21
CA GLU A 257 9.16 21.23 -36.75
C GLU A 257 10.04 20.36 -35.84
N GLU A 258 11.19 20.86 -35.40
CA GLU A 258 12.08 20.16 -34.44
C GLU A 258 11.38 19.85 -33.11
N LEU A 259 10.61 20.80 -32.56
CA LEU A 259 9.83 20.60 -31.34
C LEU A 259 8.73 19.56 -31.54
N SER A 260 8.06 19.57 -32.70
CA SER A 260 7.05 18.56 -33.05
C SER A 260 7.64 17.15 -33.11
N TYR A 261 8.84 16.98 -33.70
CA TYR A 261 9.53 15.69 -33.69
C TYR A 261 9.93 15.23 -32.28
N LYS A 262 10.38 16.15 -31.42
CA LYS A 262 10.72 15.83 -30.03
C LYS A 262 9.50 15.43 -29.21
N LEU A 263 8.37 16.10 -29.39
CA LEU A 263 7.11 15.73 -28.74
C LEU A 263 6.66 14.32 -29.16
N LEU A 264 6.71 14.01 -30.46
CA LEU A 264 6.36 12.69 -30.95
C LEU A 264 7.26 11.57 -30.40
N ASP A 265 8.57 11.83 -30.28
CA ASP A 265 9.49 10.85 -29.69
C ASP A 265 9.25 10.66 -28.18
N LEU A 266 8.97 11.73 -27.43
CA LEU A 266 8.62 11.65 -26.01
C LEU A 266 7.28 10.93 -25.78
N GLU A 267 6.26 11.18 -26.61
CA GLU A 267 4.99 10.44 -26.55
C GLU A 267 5.20 8.94 -26.79
N ARG A 268 6.07 8.59 -27.75
CA ARG A 268 6.45 7.20 -28.00
C ARG A 268 7.22 6.57 -26.84
N GLN A 269 8.12 7.32 -26.21
CA GLN A 269 8.85 6.85 -25.02
C GLN A 269 7.89 6.61 -23.86
N LEU A 270 6.97 7.53 -23.60
CA LEU A 270 5.94 7.41 -22.55
C LEU A 270 5.05 6.17 -22.77
N ASP A 271 4.58 5.94 -24.01
CA ASP A 271 3.76 4.76 -24.34
C ASP A 271 4.53 3.43 -24.16
N ASN A 272 5.82 3.42 -24.52
CA ASN A 272 6.69 2.25 -24.27
C ASN A 272 6.90 2.00 -22.77
N GLU A 273 7.19 3.04 -21.99
CA GLU A 273 7.34 2.92 -20.53
C GLU A 273 6.04 2.47 -19.85
N GLN A 274 4.89 3.01 -20.26
CA GLN A 274 3.59 2.57 -19.75
C GLN A 274 3.33 1.08 -20.04
N LYS A 275 3.65 0.61 -21.26
CA LYS A 275 3.54 -0.80 -21.63
C LYS A 275 4.49 -1.68 -20.82
N ASP A 276 5.71 -1.23 -20.59
CA ASP A 276 6.70 -1.96 -19.78
C ASP A 276 6.29 -2.07 -18.32
N ILE A 277 5.78 -0.99 -17.71
CA ILE A 277 5.25 -1.01 -16.34
C ILE A 277 4.04 -1.96 -16.25
N GLN A 278 3.11 -1.90 -17.21
CA GLN A 278 1.97 -2.83 -17.24
C GLN A 278 2.41 -4.30 -17.39
N ARG A 279 3.44 -4.57 -18.19
CA ARG A 279 4.01 -5.91 -18.33
C ARG A 279 4.64 -6.38 -17.02
N GLN A 280 5.43 -5.54 -16.37
CA GLN A 280 6.05 -5.86 -15.07
C GLN A 280 5.01 -6.11 -13.97
N LEU A 281 3.95 -5.31 -13.91
CA LEU A 281 2.86 -5.50 -12.95
C LEU A 281 2.12 -6.83 -13.16
N LYS A 282 1.83 -7.19 -14.42
CA LYS A 282 1.23 -8.49 -14.75
C LYS A 282 2.15 -9.67 -14.41
N GLU A 283 3.45 -9.50 -14.63
CA GLU A 283 4.45 -10.51 -14.26
C GLU A 283 4.54 -10.69 -12.74
N LEU A 284 4.55 -9.58 -11.98
CA LEU A 284 4.54 -9.59 -10.52
C LEU A 284 3.28 -10.28 -9.97
N LEU A 285 2.10 -9.93 -10.49
CA LEU A 285 0.83 -10.55 -10.14
C LEU A 285 0.89 -12.07 -10.35
N THR A 286 1.36 -12.48 -11.54
CA THR A 286 1.44 -13.89 -11.92
C THR A 286 2.34 -14.66 -10.97
N LYS A 287 3.55 -14.14 -10.68
CA LYS A 287 4.50 -14.78 -9.75
C LYS A 287 3.97 -14.83 -8.33
N SER A 288 3.28 -13.79 -7.87
CA SER A 288 2.68 -13.77 -6.53
C SER A 288 1.60 -14.84 -6.38
N ILE A 289 0.77 -15.03 -7.40
CA ILE A 289 -0.28 -16.06 -7.36
C ILE A 289 0.32 -17.46 -7.52
N GLU A 290 1.36 -17.65 -8.34
CA GLU A 290 2.09 -18.92 -8.43
C GLU A 290 2.69 -19.34 -7.09
N ASN A 291 3.27 -18.41 -6.32
CA ASN A 291 3.75 -18.67 -4.97
C ASN A 291 2.61 -19.10 -4.01
N ASN A 292 1.42 -18.49 -4.15
CA ASN A 292 0.24 -18.88 -3.38
C ASN A 292 -0.27 -20.28 -3.77
N GLU A 293 -0.24 -20.62 -5.07
CA GLU A 293 -0.56 -21.96 -5.53
C GLU A 293 0.42 -23.00 -4.97
N GLU A 294 1.72 -22.71 -4.93
CA GLU A 294 2.74 -23.59 -4.33
C GLU A 294 2.50 -23.81 -2.84
N LEU A 295 2.20 -22.74 -2.09
CA LEU A 295 1.86 -22.83 -0.67
C LEU A 295 0.64 -23.73 -0.43
N LEU A 296 -0.39 -23.63 -1.26
CA LEU A 296 -1.57 -24.48 -1.13
C LEU A 296 -1.31 -25.92 -1.54
N LYS A 297 -0.53 -26.15 -2.62
CA LYS A 297 -0.09 -27.49 -3.03
C LYS A 297 0.72 -28.17 -1.93
N HIS A 298 1.61 -27.43 -1.26
CA HIS A 298 2.35 -27.93 -0.11
C HIS A 298 1.41 -28.32 1.04
N ALA A 299 0.44 -27.47 1.39
CA ALA A 299 -0.53 -27.80 2.44
C ALA A 299 -1.36 -29.06 2.11
N ILE A 300 -1.80 -29.22 0.86
CA ILE A 300 -2.52 -30.42 0.40
C ILE A 300 -1.64 -31.66 0.52
N HIS A 301 -0.38 -31.58 0.08
CA HIS A 301 0.56 -32.70 0.17
C HIS A 301 0.87 -33.08 1.62
N GLU A 302 1.01 -32.09 2.51
CA GLU A 302 1.25 -32.32 3.93
C GLU A 302 0.11 -33.08 4.62
N VAL A 303 -1.13 -33.02 4.13
CA VAL A 303 -2.26 -33.82 4.67
C VAL A 303 -1.92 -35.32 4.69
N ASP A 304 -1.18 -35.79 3.68
CA ASP A 304 -0.75 -37.19 3.54
C ASP A 304 0.54 -37.52 4.28
N ASN A 305 1.19 -36.52 4.89
CA ASN A 305 2.43 -36.73 5.63
C ASN A 305 2.14 -37.54 6.92
N PRO A 306 2.73 -38.75 7.09
CA PRO A 306 2.54 -39.56 8.29
C PRO A 306 2.98 -38.85 9.57
N ALA A 307 3.87 -37.85 9.48
CA ALA A 307 4.29 -37.05 10.62
C ALA A 307 3.12 -36.24 11.22
N LEU A 308 2.10 -35.88 10.43
CA LEU A 308 0.94 -35.15 10.92
C LEU A 308 -0.04 -36.04 11.71
N THR A 309 0.07 -37.36 11.65
CA THR A 309 -0.85 -38.28 12.38
C THR A 309 -0.77 -38.10 13.90
N ALA A 310 0.36 -37.62 14.43
CA ALA A 310 0.52 -37.33 15.85
C ALA A 310 -0.01 -35.95 16.27
N LEU A 311 -0.34 -35.07 15.32
CA LEU A 311 -0.89 -33.75 15.63
C LEU A 311 -2.40 -33.82 15.79
N THR A 312 -2.89 -33.22 16.87
CA THR A 312 -4.33 -33.07 17.14
C THR A 312 -4.71 -31.60 17.21
N CYS A 313 -5.94 -31.29 16.83
CA CYS A 313 -6.50 -29.94 16.85
C CYS A 313 -7.95 -30.01 17.30
N SER A 314 -8.34 -29.16 18.26
CA SER A 314 -9.71 -29.17 18.77
C SER A 314 -10.72 -28.77 17.67
N PRO A 315 -11.86 -29.46 17.55
CA PRO A 315 -12.91 -29.08 16.60
C PRO A 315 -13.38 -27.63 16.76
N ASP A 316 -13.38 -27.12 18.00
CA ASP A 316 -13.73 -25.72 18.29
C ASP A 316 -12.74 -24.72 17.68
N TYR A 317 -11.44 -25.03 17.68
CA TYR A 317 -10.44 -24.18 17.05
C TYR A 317 -10.61 -24.19 15.52
N LEU A 318 -10.80 -25.36 14.91
CA LEU A 318 -11.09 -25.46 13.48
C LEU A 318 -12.32 -24.61 13.09
N ARG A 319 -13.40 -24.68 13.88
CA ARG A 319 -14.61 -23.90 13.68
C ARG A 319 -14.37 -22.39 13.77
N SER A 320 -13.47 -21.96 14.66
CA SER A 320 -13.10 -20.54 14.77
C SER A 320 -12.41 -20.01 13.50
N LEU A 321 -11.72 -20.88 12.76
CA LEU A 321 -11.03 -20.53 11.51
C LEU A 321 -11.97 -20.46 10.30
N THR A 322 -13.10 -21.18 10.33
CA THR A 322 -14.10 -21.23 9.23
C THR A 322 -14.58 -19.84 8.84
N LYS A 323 -14.94 -18.99 9.81
CA LYS A 323 -15.45 -17.64 9.56
C LYS A 323 -14.49 -16.81 8.71
N GLY A 324 -13.21 -16.82 9.06
CA GLY A 324 -12.20 -16.05 8.34
C GLY A 324 -11.93 -16.58 6.93
N CYS A 325 -12.14 -17.87 6.68
CA CYS A 325 -12.03 -18.45 5.34
C CYS A 325 -13.21 -18.00 4.46
N VAL A 326 -14.44 -18.03 4.98
CA VAL A 326 -15.64 -17.53 4.28
C VAL A 326 -15.49 -16.06 3.90
N GLU A 327 -15.09 -15.20 4.84
CA GLU A 327 -14.86 -13.77 4.58
C GLU A 327 -13.85 -13.55 3.44
N SER A 328 -12.76 -14.33 3.39
CA SER A 328 -11.79 -14.23 2.29
C SER A 328 -12.30 -14.71 0.94
N LEU A 329 -13.27 -15.64 0.91
CA LEU A 329 -13.91 -16.10 -0.32
C LEU A 329 -14.94 -15.06 -0.82
N GLU A 330 -15.70 -14.43 0.08
CA GLU A 330 -16.64 -13.34 -0.27
C GLU A 330 -15.92 -12.11 -0.83
N GLU A 331 -14.75 -11.78 -0.29
CA GLU A 331 -13.91 -10.72 -0.85
C GLU A 331 -13.49 -11.02 -2.28
N SER A 332 -13.26 -12.30 -2.63
CA SER A 332 -12.85 -12.73 -3.98
C SER A 332 -13.93 -12.53 -5.04
N GLU A 333 -15.21 -12.55 -4.65
CA GLU A 333 -16.36 -12.37 -5.54
C GLU A 333 -16.52 -10.89 -5.96
N ASN A 334 -16.03 -9.96 -5.14
CA ASN A 334 -16.24 -8.51 -5.32
C ASN A 334 -14.99 -7.76 -5.82
N ILE A 335 -13.95 -8.47 -6.26
CA ILE A 335 -12.68 -7.83 -6.68
C ILE A 335 -12.83 -7.16 -8.05
N CYS A 336 -12.32 -5.94 -8.16
CA CYS A 336 -12.14 -5.28 -9.45
C CYS A 336 -10.93 -5.89 -10.19
N HIS A 337 -11.16 -6.52 -11.34
CA HIS A 337 -10.11 -7.19 -12.14
C HIS A 337 -9.01 -6.27 -12.69
N THR A 338 -9.13 -4.95 -12.53
CA THR A 338 -8.11 -3.97 -12.92
C THR A 338 -7.19 -3.55 -11.78
N ASP A 339 -7.53 -3.87 -10.53
CA ASP A 339 -6.72 -3.54 -9.36
C ASP A 339 -5.81 -4.72 -8.97
N PHE A 340 -4.57 -4.68 -9.47
CA PHE A 340 -3.57 -5.70 -9.19
C PHE A 340 -3.23 -5.84 -7.70
N VAL A 341 -3.30 -4.75 -6.93
CA VAL A 341 -2.98 -4.79 -5.49
C VAL A 341 -4.08 -5.53 -4.74
N ALA A 342 -5.35 -5.23 -5.05
CA ALA A 342 -6.48 -5.94 -4.49
C ALA A 342 -6.42 -7.45 -4.80
N ILE A 343 -6.11 -7.82 -6.05
CA ILE A 343 -6.00 -9.23 -6.44
C ILE A 343 -4.89 -9.94 -5.65
N VAL A 344 -3.69 -9.36 -5.55
CA VAL A 344 -2.56 -9.95 -4.81
C VAL A 344 -2.90 -10.12 -3.33
N THR A 345 -3.43 -9.07 -2.69
CA THR A 345 -3.75 -9.11 -1.26
C THR A 345 -4.82 -10.14 -0.93
N THR A 346 -5.87 -10.23 -1.74
CA THR A 346 -6.93 -11.23 -1.55
C THR A 346 -6.42 -12.64 -1.85
N ALA A 347 -5.64 -12.85 -2.91
CA ALA A 347 -5.03 -14.15 -3.21
C ALA A 347 -4.13 -14.65 -2.07
N ASN A 348 -3.29 -13.77 -1.49
CA ASN A 348 -2.44 -14.10 -0.35
C ASN A 348 -3.27 -14.50 0.87
N ARG A 349 -4.34 -13.74 1.18
CA ARG A 349 -5.24 -14.03 2.31
C ARG A 349 -5.95 -15.37 2.13
N ILE A 350 -6.49 -15.64 0.94
CA ILE A 350 -7.13 -16.91 0.61
C ILE A 350 -6.15 -18.06 0.79
N ALA A 351 -4.97 -17.99 0.17
CA ALA A 351 -3.99 -19.07 0.21
C ALA A 351 -3.53 -19.37 1.63
N HIS A 352 -3.15 -18.34 2.41
CA HIS A 352 -2.70 -18.52 3.78
C HIS A 352 -3.80 -19.08 4.70
N ARG A 353 -5.01 -18.52 4.66
CA ARG A 353 -6.12 -18.96 5.52
C ARG A 353 -6.53 -20.39 5.20
N HIS A 354 -6.63 -20.74 3.92
CA HIS A 354 -7.04 -22.08 3.51
C HIS A 354 -5.94 -23.11 3.73
N ALA A 355 -4.67 -22.79 3.50
CA ALA A 355 -3.56 -23.67 3.86
C ALA A 355 -3.55 -23.99 5.37
N THR A 356 -3.72 -22.98 6.21
CA THR A 356 -3.83 -23.15 7.66
C THR A 356 -5.05 -24.01 8.00
N TYR A 357 -6.21 -23.72 7.41
CA TYR A 357 -7.44 -24.47 7.65
C TYR A 357 -7.32 -25.94 7.25
N ILE A 358 -6.67 -26.26 6.11
CA ILE A 358 -6.47 -27.63 5.63
C ILE A 358 -5.57 -28.41 6.59
N LEU A 359 -4.45 -27.81 7.04
CA LEU A 359 -3.54 -28.46 7.99
C LEU A 359 -4.21 -28.68 9.35
N GLN A 360 -4.95 -27.70 9.85
CA GLN A 360 -5.69 -27.85 11.11
C GLN A 360 -6.87 -28.82 10.96
N GLY A 361 -7.50 -28.86 9.79
CA GLY A 361 -8.51 -29.83 9.41
C GLY A 361 -7.96 -31.26 9.51
N ARG A 362 -6.76 -31.51 8.96
CA ARG A 362 -6.06 -32.78 9.12
C ARG A 362 -5.78 -33.12 10.60
N ALA A 363 -5.27 -32.17 11.38
CA ALA A 363 -5.04 -32.41 12.81
C ALA A 363 -6.35 -32.71 13.57
N THR A 364 -7.48 -32.09 13.20
CA THR A 364 -8.79 -32.40 13.78
C THR A 364 -9.29 -33.79 13.39
N CYS A 365 -8.95 -34.29 12.19
CA CYS A 365 -9.28 -35.65 11.77
C CYS A 365 -8.70 -36.70 12.73
N ASN A 366 -7.48 -36.49 13.23
CA ASN A 366 -6.82 -37.39 14.18
C ASN A 366 -7.47 -37.40 15.56
N THR A 367 -8.33 -36.43 15.86
CA THR A 367 -9.12 -36.38 17.11
C THR A 367 -10.41 -37.21 17.01
N SER A 368 -10.75 -37.70 15.80
CA SER A 368 -11.91 -38.56 15.60
C SER A 368 -11.70 -39.93 16.24
N PRO A 369 -12.66 -40.44 17.03
CA PRO A 369 -12.61 -41.81 17.54
C PRO A 369 -12.81 -42.87 16.44
N ASP A 370 -13.40 -42.50 15.29
CA ASP A 370 -13.50 -43.35 14.10
C ASP A 370 -12.46 -42.93 13.06
N ILE A 371 -11.49 -43.82 12.80
CA ILE A 371 -10.42 -43.62 11.83
C ILE A 371 -10.99 -43.44 10.41
N ASN A 372 -12.02 -44.20 10.03
CA ASN A 372 -12.61 -44.08 8.69
C ASN A 372 -13.32 -42.73 8.51
N PHE A 373 -13.91 -42.20 9.58
CA PHE A 373 -14.50 -40.86 9.58
C PHE A 373 -13.43 -39.78 9.46
N GLY A 374 -12.34 -39.90 10.22
CA GLY A 374 -11.19 -38.99 10.15
C GLY A 374 -10.57 -38.95 8.75
N GLU A 375 -10.36 -40.10 8.12
CA GLU A 375 -9.80 -40.15 6.75
C GLU A 375 -10.74 -39.53 5.71
N LYS A 376 -12.07 -39.73 5.81
CA LYS A 376 -13.04 -39.02 4.94
C LYS A 376 -12.95 -37.51 5.09
N MET A 377 -12.79 -37.01 6.31
CA MET A 377 -12.64 -35.57 6.55
C MET A 377 -11.30 -35.05 5.99
N ALA A 378 -10.23 -35.83 6.08
CA ALA A 378 -8.93 -35.49 5.50
C ALA A 378 -9.01 -35.39 3.97
N ASP A 379 -9.69 -36.32 3.30
CA ASP A 379 -9.95 -36.27 1.86
C ASP A 379 -10.80 -35.05 1.48
N SER A 380 -11.83 -34.72 2.28
CA SER A 380 -12.60 -33.48 2.09
C SER A 380 -11.74 -32.22 2.21
N CYS A 381 -10.75 -32.19 3.11
CA CYS A 381 -9.79 -31.08 3.23
C CYS A 381 -8.90 -30.94 1.98
N LYS A 382 -8.46 -32.05 1.38
CA LYS A 382 -7.70 -32.01 0.11
C LYS A 382 -8.54 -31.46 -1.03
N ILE A 383 -9.78 -31.93 -1.15
CA ILE A 383 -10.73 -31.46 -2.17
C ILE A 383 -10.97 -29.94 -2.01
N LEU A 384 -11.11 -29.44 -0.78
CA LEU A 384 -11.19 -28.00 -0.54
C LEU A 384 -9.95 -27.27 -1.08
N GLY A 385 -8.76 -27.80 -0.83
CA GLY A 385 -7.51 -27.27 -1.39
C GLY A 385 -7.52 -27.24 -2.92
N GLU A 386 -7.97 -28.30 -3.58
CA GLU A 386 -8.07 -28.34 -5.05
C GLU A 386 -9.04 -27.30 -5.61
N ILE A 387 -10.19 -27.07 -4.95
CA ILE A 387 -11.16 -26.05 -5.35
C ILE A 387 -10.55 -24.65 -5.18
N VAL A 388 -9.86 -24.39 -4.06
CA VAL A 388 -9.21 -23.10 -3.80
C VAL A 388 -8.05 -22.86 -4.77
N LEU A 389 -7.32 -23.90 -5.21
CA LEU A 389 -6.36 -23.78 -6.30
C LEU A 389 -7.02 -23.31 -7.61
N LYS A 390 -8.19 -23.85 -7.96
CA LYS A 390 -8.94 -23.38 -9.14
C LYS A 390 -9.32 -21.90 -9.00
N LEU A 391 -9.75 -21.47 -7.81
CA LEU A 391 -10.04 -20.06 -7.51
C LEU A 391 -8.81 -19.16 -7.72
N LEU A 392 -7.63 -19.56 -7.24
CA LEU A 392 -6.38 -18.82 -7.47
C LEU A 392 -6.04 -18.71 -8.96
N VAL A 393 -6.27 -19.77 -9.74
CA VAL A 393 -6.09 -19.74 -11.20
C VAL A 393 -7.06 -18.77 -11.87
N CYS A 394 -8.32 -18.68 -11.42
CA CYS A 394 -9.27 -17.69 -11.91
C CYS A 394 -8.80 -16.26 -11.62
N LEU A 395 -8.28 -15.99 -10.41
CA LEU A 395 -7.69 -14.69 -10.05
C LEU A 395 -6.48 -14.34 -10.93
N LYS A 396 -5.61 -15.33 -11.22
CA LYS A 396 -4.44 -15.17 -12.10
C LYS A 396 -4.83 -14.78 -13.52
N LYS A 397 -5.90 -15.37 -14.05
CA LYS A 397 -6.41 -15.06 -15.40
C LYS A 397 -7.36 -13.88 -15.44
N SER A 398 -7.71 -13.30 -14.29
CA SER A 398 -8.74 -12.26 -14.18
C SER A 398 -10.11 -12.71 -14.72
N GLU A 399 -10.47 -13.96 -14.45
CA GLU A 399 -11.75 -14.59 -14.81
C GLU A 399 -12.76 -14.51 -13.65
N ASN A 400 -14.05 -14.78 -13.93
CA ASN A 400 -15.09 -14.79 -12.90
C ASN A 400 -14.81 -15.90 -11.87
N CYS A 401 -14.73 -15.50 -10.60
CA CYS A 401 -14.39 -16.34 -9.45
C CYS A 401 -15.62 -16.88 -8.68
N GLU A 402 -16.83 -16.40 -8.99
CA GLU A 402 -18.05 -16.66 -8.23
C GLU A 402 -18.38 -18.16 -8.06
N MET A 403 -18.23 -18.93 -9.14
CA MET A 403 -18.49 -20.38 -9.11
C MET A 403 -17.50 -21.12 -8.22
N ALA A 404 -16.19 -20.83 -8.35
CA ALA A 404 -15.15 -21.49 -7.57
C ALA A 404 -15.21 -21.08 -6.08
N ALA A 405 -15.54 -19.80 -5.80
CA ALA A 405 -15.74 -19.31 -4.45
C ALA A 405 -16.95 -19.97 -3.77
N SER A 406 -18.07 -20.11 -4.49
CA SER A 406 -19.27 -20.80 -4.01
C SER A 406 -19.01 -22.29 -3.73
N GLU A 407 -18.30 -22.98 -4.63
CA GLU A 407 -17.91 -24.38 -4.45
C GLU A 407 -16.99 -24.55 -3.22
N ALA A 408 -16.04 -23.63 -3.02
CA ALA A 408 -15.16 -23.62 -1.85
C ALA A 408 -15.93 -23.38 -0.55
N LYS A 409 -16.89 -22.44 -0.53
CA LYS A 409 -17.76 -22.19 0.63
C LYS A 409 -18.56 -23.44 1.03
N TYR A 410 -19.18 -24.11 0.05
CA TYR A 410 -19.93 -25.34 0.31
C TYR A 410 -19.04 -26.44 0.90
N LYS A 411 -17.85 -26.65 0.32
CA LYS A 411 -16.92 -27.68 0.81
C LYS A 411 -16.37 -27.34 2.20
N LEU A 412 -16.14 -26.06 2.48
CA LEU A 412 -15.71 -25.56 3.78
C LEU A 412 -16.79 -25.82 4.87
N GLU A 413 -18.06 -25.56 4.56
CA GLU A 413 -19.19 -25.85 5.45
C GLU A 413 -19.36 -27.35 5.71
N GLU A 414 -19.17 -28.19 4.68
CA GLU A 414 -19.16 -29.65 4.82
C GLU A 414 -18.08 -30.07 5.83
N ILE A 415 -16.84 -29.61 5.68
CA ILE A 415 -15.74 -29.93 6.61
C ILE A 415 -16.04 -29.42 8.03
N ALA A 416 -16.60 -28.22 8.17
CA ALA A 416 -17.00 -27.68 9.47
C ALA A 416 -18.05 -28.57 10.15
N SER A 417 -19.02 -29.09 9.40
CA SER A 417 -20.04 -30.02 9.91
C SER A 417 -19.47 -31.38 10.31
N LEU A 418 -18.44 -31.87 9.61
CA LEU A 418 -17.70 -33.08 9.99
C LEU A 418 -16.94 -32.85 11.31
N GLY A 419 -16.31 -31.69 11.47
CA GLY A 419 -15.68 -31.28 12.73
C GLY A 419 -16.68 -31.21 13.89
N ASP A 420 -17.87 -30.65 13.66
CA ASP A 420 -18.94 -30.62 14.66
C ASP A 420 -19.42 -32.02 15.04
N SER A 421 -19.46 -32.95 14.08
CA SER A 421 -19.82 -34.34 14.31
C SER A 421 -18.77 -35.08 15.16
N ILE A 422 -17.48 -34.81 14.94
CA ILE A 422 -16.38 -35.30 15.80
C ILE A 422 -16.56 -34.76 17.22
N ASN A 423 -16.84 -33.46 17.35
CA ASN A 423 -17.07 -32.82 18.66
C ASN A 423 -18.27 -33.47 19.38
N ALA A 424 -19.38 -33.68 18.67
CA ALA A 424 -20.56 -34.36 19.21
C ALA A 424 -20.28 -35.82 19.61
N SER A 425 -19.46 -36.54 18.84
CA SER A 425 -19.04 -37.90 19.16
C SER A 425 -18.09 -37.98 20.36
N LEU A 426 -17.19 -37.01 20.51
CA LEU A 426 -16.30 -36.89 21.68
C LEU A 426 -17.10 -36.54 22.95
N LEU A 427 -18.18 -35.75 22.79
CA LEU A 427 -19.05 -35.31 23.89
C LEU A 427 -20.20 -36.30 24.20
N GLY A 428 -20.43 -37.31 23.36
CA GLY A 428 -21.54 -38.27 23.46
C GLY A 428 -21.42 -39.21 24.67
N GLU A 429 -22.55 -39.42 25.37
CA GLU A 429 -22.76 -40.14 26.66
C GLU A 429 -22.13 -39.53 27.93
N LYS A 430 -20.99 -38.84 27.89
CA LYS A 430 -20.33 -38.32 29.12
C LYS A 430 -20.77 -36.91 29.56
N ALA A 431 -21.29 -36.08 28.66
CA ALA A 431 -21.49 -34.65 28.93
C ALA A 431 -22.65 -34.32 29.89
N GLU A 432 -23.74 -35.09 29.89
CA GLU A 432 -24.85 -34.91 30.84
C GLU A 432 -24.47 -35.37 32.26
N SER A 433 -23.54 -36.31 32.36
CA SER A 433 -22.99 -36.85 33.62
C SER A 433 -21.89 -35.98 34.23
N LEU A 434 -21.28 -35.03 33.51
CA LEU A 434 -20.05 -34.37 33.97
C LEU A 434 -20.27 -33.44 35.17
N ALA A 435 -21.38 -32.69 35.16
CA ALA A 435 -21.76 -31.83 36.27
C ALA A 435 -22.12 -32.65 37.51
N ASP A 436 -22.86 -33.76 37.33
CA ASP A 436 -23.26 -34.64 38.42
C ASP A 436 -22.04 -35.42 38.97
N MET A 437 -21.09 -35.79 38.11
CA MET A 437 -19.82 -36.41 38.49
C MET A 437 -18.93 -35.42 39.25
N LEU A 438 -18.84 -34.17 38.80
CA LEU A 438 -18.11 -33.13 39.52
C LEU A 438 -18.68 -32.91 40.92
N GLU A 439 -20.00 -32.77 41.05
CA GLU A 439 -20.62 -32.63 42.38
C GLU A 439 -20.39 -33.88 43.25
N SER A 440 -20.55 -35.09 42.69
CA SER A 440 -20.30 -36.34 43.40
C SER A 440 -18.87 -36.45 43.91
N GLU A 441 -17.88 -36.11 43.08
CA GLU A 441 -16.45 -36.23 43.43
C GLU A 441 -16.01 -35.14 44.42
N MET A 442 -16.54 -33.93 44.30
CA MET A 442 -16.32 -32.87 45.30
C MET A 442 -16.91 -33.26 46.66
N LEU A 443 -18.11 -33.87 46.69
CA LEU A 443 -18.72 -34.39 47.91
C LEU A 443 -17.93 -35.57 48.49
N ALA A 444 -17.42 -36.46 47.64
CA ALA A 444 -16.58 -37.59 48.06
C ALA A 444 -15.27 -37.10 48.70
N MET A 445 -14.63 -36.08 48.11
CA MET A 445 -13.45 -35.42 48.66
C MET A 445 -13.76 -34.78 50.03
N ASP A 446 -14.83 -33.99 50.15
CA ASP A 446 -15.22 -33.38 51.43
C ASP A 446 -15.46 -34.43 52.52
N LYS A 447 -16.16 -35.52 52.17
CA LYS A 447 -16.42 -36.62 53.09
C LYS A 447 -15.13 -37.32 53.52
N ALA A 448 -14.23 -37.62 52.59
CA ALA A 448 -12.96 -38.26 52.88
C ALA A 448 -12.08 -37.40 53.81
N ILE A 449 -12.05 -36.08 53.59
CA ILE A 449 -11.30 -35.14 54.43
C ILE A 449 -11.89 -35.07 55.84
N GLU A 450 -13.22 -34.95 55.97
CA GLU A 450 -13.88 -34.86 57.28
C GLU A 450 -13.77 -36.18 58.06
N GLU A 451 -13.90 -37.32 57.37
CA GLU A 451 -13.71 -38.65 57.97
C GLU A 451 -12.27 -38.86 58.44
N ALA A 452 -11.27 -38.47 57.64
CA ALA A 452 -9.87 -38.53 58.02
C ALA A 452 -9.54 -37.60 59.20
N ALA A 453 -10.04 -36.36 59.18
CA ALA A 453 -9.85 -35.42 60.28
C ALA A 453 -10.45 -35.94 61.59
N LYS A 454 -11.68 -36.47 61.53
CA LYS A 454 -12.36 -37.04 62.70
C LYS A 454 -11.60 -38.25 63.25
N ARG A 455 -11.21 -39.20 62.40
CA ARG A 455 -10.47 -40.38 62.86
C ARG A 455 -9.10 -40.03 63.44
N ILE A 456 -8.37 -39.06 62.87
CA ILE A 456 -7.10 -38.60 63.44
C ILE A 456 -7.33 -37.98 64.83
N GLN A 457 -8.39 -37.20 65.00
CA GLN A 457 -8.77 -36.65 66.30
C GLN A 457 -9.16 -37.73 67.32
N ASP A 458 -9.89 -38.76 66.89
CA ASP A 458 -10.25 -39.90 67.73
C ASP A 458 -9.02 -40.73 68.12
N MET A 459 -8.05 -40.89 67.21
CA MET A 459 -6.76 -41.54 67.52
C MET A 459 -5.97 -40.76 68.55
N LEU A 460 -5.98 -39.42 68.47
CA LEU A 460 -5.28 -38.54 69.42
C LEU A 460 -5.87 -38.69 70.84
N THR A 461 -7.19 -38.68 70.96
CA THR A 461 -7.86 -38.84 72.26
C THR A 461 -7.64 -40.25 72.83
N ASN A 462 -7.68 -41.28 71.99
CA ASN A 462 -7.40 -42.66 72.40
C ASN A 462 -5.94 -42.86 72.82
N SER A 463 -4.98 -42.29 72.08
CA SER A 463 -3.55 -42.37 72.42
C SER A 463 -3.27 -41.73 73.78
N ARG A 464 -3.87 -40.55 74.07
CA ARG A 464 -3.81 -39.91 75.40
C ARG A 464 -4.35 -40.77 76.55
N ALA A 465 -5.27 -41.68 76.27
CA ALA A 465 -5.85 -42.57 77.28
C ALA A 465 -5.12 -43.92 77.41
N ALA A 466 -4.52 -44.42 76.33
CA ALA A 466 -3.99 -45.78 76.23
C ALA A 466 -2.45 -45.87 76.25
N ASP A 467 -1.75 -44.85 75.75
CA ASP A 467 -0.29 -44.82 75.68
C ASP A 467 0.31 -44.08 76.89
N SER A 468 1.58 -44.38 77.22
CA SER A 468 2.33 -43.68 78.28
C SER A 468 3.81 -43.57 77.95
N GLY A 469 4.52 -42.65 78.63
CA GLY A 469 5.95 -42.42 78.42
C GLY A 469 6.27 -41.79 77.06
N ILE A 470 7.46 -42.12 76.52
CA ILE A 470 7.96 -41.56 75.25
C ILE A 470 7.03 -41.87 74.07
N LYS A 471 6.38 -43.05 74.09
CA LYS A 471 5.40 -43.45 73.05
C LYS A 471 4.20 -42.49 73.00
N LEU A 472 3.69 -42.04 74.14
CA LEU A 472 2.61 -41.06 74.19
C LEU A 472 3.08 -39.70 73.65
N GLU A 473 4.26 -39.25 74.07
CA GLU A 473 4.80 -37.95 73.63
C GLU A 473 4.99 -37.89 72.10
N VAL A 474 5.48 -38.98 71.50
CA VAL A 474 5.63 -39.10 70.04
C VAL A 474 4.28 -39.15 69.34
N ASN A 475 3.38 -40.04 69.79
CA ASN A 475 2.06 -40.20 69.16
C ASN A 475 1.23 -38.91 69.23
N GLU A 476 1.28 -38.19 70.35
CA GLU A 476 0.57 -36.92 70.54
C GLU A 476 1.08 -35.83 69.58
N LYS A 477 2.41 -35.59 69.53
CA LYS A 477 3.01 -34.58 68.63
C LYS A 477 2.71 -34.86 67.16
N ILE A 478 2.78 -36.13 66.75
CA ILE A 478 2.48 -36.55 65.38
C ILE A 478 1.01 -36.29 65.05
N LEU A 479 0.09 -36.80 65.87
CA LEU A 479 -1.34 -36.68 65.60
C LEU A 479 -1.85 -35.23 65.69
N ASP A 480 -1.31 -34.41 66.60
CA ASP A 480 -1.61 -32.97 66.66
C ASP A 480 -1.18 -32.24 65.38
N SER A 481 0.01 -32.57 64.86
CA SER A 481 0.49 -32.01 63.59
C SER A 481 -0.35 -32.46 62.39
N CYS A 482 -0.77 -33.73 62.34
CA CYS A 482 -1.67 -34.25 61.31
C CYS A 482 -3.07 -33.63 61.38
N THR A 483 -3.61 -33.41 62.58
CA THR A 483 -4.87 -32.69 62.80
C THR A 483 -4.80 -31.28 62.25
N THR A 484 -3.70 -30.57 62.52
CA THR A 484 -3.48 -29.20 62.01
C THR A 484 -3.41 -29.17 60.47
N LEU A 485 -2.73 -30.14 59.87
CA LEU A 485 -2.67 -30.30 58.42
C LEU A 485 -4.07 -30.56 57.82
N MET A 486 -4.85 -31.46 58.40
CA MET A 486 -6.21 -31.75 57.93
C MET A 486 -7.15 -30.55 58.06
N GLN A 487 -7.01 -29.74 59.11
CA GLN A 487 -7.77 -28.50 59.25
C GLN A 487 -7.41 -27.48 58.16
N ALA A 488 -6.12 -27.31 57.85
CA ALA A 488 -5.67 -26.44 56.77
C ALA A 488 -6.21 -26.89 55.40
N ILE A 489 -6.22 -28.20 55.14
CA ILE A 489 -6.76 -28.79 53.92
C ILE A 489 -8.27 -28.57 53.82
N ARG A 490 -9.01 -28.71 54.93
CA ARG A 490 -10.45 -28.43 54.96
C ARG A 490 -10.75 -26.98 54.57
N ILE A 491 -9.99 -26.03 55.09
CA ILE A 491 -10.12 -24.61 54.73
C ILE A 491 -9.83 -24.43 53.22
N LEU A 492 -8.77 -25.04 52.70
CA LEU A 492 -8.41 -24.96 51.29
C LEU A 492 -9.54 -25.45 50.38
N VAL A 493 -10.10 -26.62 50.66
CA VAL A 493 -11.20 -27.19 49.87
C VAL A 493 -12.43 -26.29 49.92
N GLN A 494 -12.78 -25.75 51.09
CA GLN A 494 -13.87 -24.78 51.19
C GLN A 494 -13.62 -23.53 50.33
N LYS A 495 -12.40 -22.98 50.33
CA LYS A 495 -12.05 -21.83 49.47
C LYS A 495 -12.07 -22.18 47.98
N SER A 496 -11.66 -23.40 47.60
CA SER A 496 -11.73 -23.89 46.21
C SER A 496 -13.19 -23.98 45.75
N ARG A 497 -14.11 -24.47 46.58
CA ARG A 497 -15.56 -24.49 46.27
C ARG A 497 -16.16 -23.10 46.08
N LEU A 498 -15.79 -22.13 46.93
CA LEU A 498 -16.25 -20.75 46.78
C LEU A 498 -15.76 -20.14 45.46
N LEU A 499 -14.50 -20.36 45.11
CA LEU A 499 -13.94 -19.90 43.85
C LEU A 499 -14.60 -20.58 42.64
N GLN A 500 -14.86 -21.89 42.70
CA GLN A 500 -15.58 -22.62 41.65
C GLN A 500 -16.99 -22.04 41.45
N ALA A 501 -17.73 -21.79 42.53
CA ALA A 501 -19.06 -21.19 42.47
C ALA A 501 -19.02 -19.76 41.89
N GLU A 502 -18.00 -18.97 42.21
CA GLU A 502 -17.77 -17.64 41.62
C GLU A 502 -17.52 -17.74 40.11
N ILE A 503 -16.60 -18.61 39.67
CA ILE A 503 -16.26 -18.82 38.25
C ILE A 503 -17.50 -19.19 37.44
N VAL A 504 -18.30 -20.13 37.95
CA VAL A 504 -19.52 -20.56 37.29
C VAL A 504 -20.57 -19.45 37.31
N GLY A 505 -20.70 -18.73 38.42
CA GLY A 505 -21.63 -17.61 38.56
C GLY A 505 -21.36 -16.48 37.58
N GLN A 506 -20.09 -16.12 37.39
CA GLN A 506 -19.64 -15.08 36.46
C GLN A 506 -19.63 -15.58 35.00
N GLY A 507 -19.24 -16.83 34.76
CA GLY A 507 -18.98 -17.37 33.43
C GLY A 507 -20.18 -18.00 32.71
N ARG A 508 -21.26 -18.34 33.41
CA ARG A 508 -22.43 -19.00 32.80
C ARG A 508 -23.35 -18.08 32.01
N GLY A 509 -23.34 -16.77 32.29
CA GLY A 509 -24.30 -15.82 31.69
C GLY A 509 -25.75 -16.23 31.94
N THR A 510 -26.54 -16.37 30.87
CA THR A 510 -27.93 -16.87 30.93
C THR A 510 -28.05 -18.39 30.95
N ALA A 511 -26.95 -19.13 30.76
CA ALA A 511 -26.93 -20.58 30.76
C ALA A 511 -26.97 -21.18 32.18
N SER A 512 -27.33 -22.45 32.25
CA SER A 512 -27.28 -23.24 33.49
C SER A 512 -25.85 -23.61 33.88
N ALA A 513 -25.62 -23.93 35.15
CA ALA A 513 -24.31 -24.42 35.62
C ALA A 513 -23.91 -25.73 34.91
N LYS A 514 -24.86 -26.61 34.63
CA LYS A 514 -24.61 -27.86 33.89
C LYS A 514 -24.09 -27.59 32.48
N GLU A 515 -24.71 -26.65 31.76
CA GLU A 515 -24.25 -26.24 30.44
C GLU A 515 -22.87 -25.56 30.49
N PHE A 516 -22.59 -24.80 31.55
CA PHE A 516 -21.28 -24.19 31.74
C PHE A 516 -20.17 -25.24 31.90
N TYR A 517 -20.39 -26.26 32.74
CA TYR A 517 -19.44 -27.37 32.91
C TYR A 517 -19.27 -28.18 31.62
N LYS A 518 -20.36 -28.42 30.88
CA LYS A 518 -20.31 -29.09 29.57
C LYS A 518 -19.48 -28.30 28.55
N ARG A 519 -19.67 -26.98 28.47
CA ARG A 519 -18.89 -26.10 27.57
C ARG A 519 -17.42 -26.04 27.96
N ASN A 520 -17.12 -26.18 29.26
CA ASN A 520 -15.76 -26.17 29.79
C ASN A 520 -15.36 -27.58 30.28
N HIS A 521 -15.56 -28.60 29.44
CA HIS A 521 -15.39 -30.00 29.82
C HIS A 521 -13.97 -30.33 30.32
N GLN A 522 -12.92 -29.94 29.60
CA GLN A 522 -11.52 -30.17 30.03
C GLN A 522 -11.19 -29.55 31.40
N TRP A 523 -11.74 -28.36 31.67
CA TRP A 523 -11.58 -27.70 32.96
C TRP A 523 -12.32 -28.45 34.06
N THR A 524 -13.53 -28.92 33.77
CA THR A 524 -14.35 -29.72 34.69
C THR A 524 -13.69 -31.07 35.00
N ASP A 525 -13.09 -31.72 34.00
CA ASP A 525 -12.33 -32.97 34.17
C ASP A 525 -11.07 -32.76 35.02
N GLY A 526 -10.33 -31.67 34.81
CA GLY A 526 -9.19 -31.30 35.64
C GLY A 526 -9.57 -31.12 37.11
N PHE A 527 -10.75 -30.52 37.36
CA PHE A 527 -11.32 -30.39 38.70
C PHE A 527 -11.72 -31.74 39.32
N ILE A 528 -12.38 -32.61 38.56
CA ILE A 528 -12.77 -33.96 38.99
C ILE A 528 -11.53 -34.78 39.37
N SER A 529 -10.49 -34.75 38.52
CA SER A 529 -9.25 -35.48 38.74
C SER A 529 -8.52 -35.00 40.00
N ALA A 530 -8.40 -33.67 40.18
CA ALA A 530 -7.78 -33.10 41.36
C ALA A 530 -8.55 -33.44 42.65
N ALA A 531 -9.89 -33.40 42.62
CA ALA A 531 -10.72 -33.76 43.77
C ALA A 531 -10.53 -35.24 44.19
N LYS A 532 -10.49 -36.15 43.20
CA LYS A 532 -10.18 -37.57 43.42
C LYS A 532 -8.80 -37.77 44.06
N ALA A 533 -7.78 -37.11 43.52
CA ALA A 533 -6.41 -37.21 44.04
C ALA A 533 -6.31 -36.74 45.50
N VAL A 534 -7.02 -35.67 45.86
CA VAL A 534 -7.07 -35.17 47.25
C VAL A 534 -7.80 -36.16 48.17
N ALA A 535 -8.92 -36.75 47.73
CA ALA A 535 -9.66 -37.73 48.52
C ALA A 535 -8.81 -38.98 48.84
N VAL A 536 -8.11 -39.51 47.83
CA VAL A 536 -7.21 -40.67 47.99
C VAL A 536 -6.04 -40.32 48.92
N ALA A 537 -5.43 -39.14 48.75
CA ALA A 537 -4.32 -38.71 49.58
C ALA A 537 -4.73 -38.49 51.05
N ALA A 538 -5.95 -38.00 51.32
CA ALA A 538 -6.51 -37.88 52.67
C ALA A 538 -6.65 -39.25 53.36
N GLN A 539 -7.16 -40.25 52.64
CA GLN A 539 -7.26 -41.61 53.16
C GLN A 539 -5.87 -42.25 53.38
N PHE A 540 -4.92 -41.95 52.50
CA PHE A 540 -3.54 -42.44 52.64
C PHE A 540 -2.85 -41.83 53.85
N LEU A 541 -3.01 -40.52 54.10
CA LEU A 541 -2.51 -39.84 55.30
C LEU A 541 -3.11 -40.45 56.57
N LEU A 542 -4.43 -40.66 56.61
CA LEU A 542 -5.12 -41.30 57.72
C LEU A 542 -4.55 -42.70 58.01
N THR A 543 -4.39 -43.51 56.98
CA THR A 543 -3.88 -44.88 57.11
C THR A 543 -2.42 -44.89 57.58
N ALA A 544 -1.60 -43.93 57.12
CA ALA A 544 -0.22 -43.80 57.56
C ALA A 544 -0.16 -43.39 59.04
N ALA A 545 -0.99 -42.42 59.47
CA ALA A 545 -1.06 -41.98 60.85
C ALA A 545 -1.49 -43.12 61.81
N ASP A 546 -2.54 -43.88 61.45
CA ASP A 546 -3.01 -45.02 62.23
C ASP A 546 -1.94 -46.11 62.41
N LYS A 547 -1.20 -46.43 61.34
CA LYS A 547 -0.10 -47.40 61.41
C LYS A 547 1.04 -46.94 62.32
N VAL A 548 1.40 -45.66 62.27
CA VAL A 548 2.44 -45.09 63.15
C VAL A 548 2.01 -45.20 64.63
N VAL A 549 0.77 -44.84 64.95
CA VAL A 549 0.25 -44.88 66.34
C VAL A 549 0.16 -46.31 66.88
N THR A 550 -0.26 -47.26 66.04
CA THR A 550 -0.34 -48.69 66.41
C THR A 550 1.02 -49.39 66.45
N SER A 551 2.15 -48.66 66.28
CA SER A 551 3.52 -49.19 66.28
C SER A 551 3.77 -50.27 65.21
N SER A 552 2.98 -50.27 64.14
CA SER A 552 3.09 -51.20 63.00
C SER A 552 3.55 -50.50 61.70
N GLY A 553 3.67 -49.18 61.73
CA GLY A 553 4.00 -48.31 60.60
C GLY A 553 5.36 -47.67 60.71
N LYS A 554 5.90 -47.29 59.55
CA LYS A 554 7.14 -46.53 59.41
C LYS A 554 6.85 -45.02 59.45
N LEU A 555 7.64 -44.25 60.20
CA LEU A 555 7.52 -42.79 60.28
C LEU A 555 7.69 -42.13 58.90
N GLU A 556 8.55 -42.69 58.06
CA GLU A 556 8.79 -42.22 56.70
C GLU A 556 7.55 -42.35 55.81
N GLN A 557 6.69 -43.33 56.06
CA GLN A 557 5.43 -43.48 55.33
C GLN A 557 4.49 -42.29 55.59
N LEU A 558 4.51 -41.77 56.82
CA LEU A 558 3.71 -40.60 57.19
C LEU A 558 4.25 -39.31 56.54
N VAL A 559 5.57 -39.16 56.45
CA VAL A 559 6.21 -38.05 55.71
C VAL A 559 5.78 -38.05 54.24
N VAL A 560 5.83 -39.20 53.58
CA VAL A 560 5.40 -39.33 52.18
C VAL A 560 3.92 -39.03 52.02
N ALA A 561 3.07 -39.53 52.91
CA ALA A 561 1.64 -39.27 52.86
C ALA A 561 1.30 -37.78 53.05
N ALA A 562 2.00 -37.08 53.94
CA ALA A 562 1.85 -35.63 54.14
C ALA A 562 2.32 -34.82 52.92
N GLN A 563 3.39 -35.24 52.25
CA GLN A 563 3.85 -34.59 51.01
C GLN A 563 2.89 -34.84 49.84
N GLU A 564 2.35 -36.05 49.71
CA GLU A 564 1.42 -36.41 48.64
C GLU A 564 0.12 -35.61 48.72
N ILE A 565 -0.47 -35.48 49.92
CA ILE A 565 -1.70 -34.68 50.09
C ILE A 565 -1.46 -33.18 49.84
N ALA A 566 -0.27 -32.67 50.14
CA ALA A 566 0.12 -31.30 49.80
C ALA A 566 0.26 -31.12 48.27
N ALA A 567 0.81 -32.11 47.56
CA ALA A 567 0.90 -32.09 46.10
C ALA A 567 -0.50 -32.15 45.45
N SER A 568 -1.37 -33.06 45.89
CA SER A 568 -2.74 -33.17 45.38
C SER A 568 -3.56 -31.90 45.63
N THR A 569 -3.41 -31.26 46.79
CA THR A 569 -4.09 -29.99 47.08
C THR A 569 -3.52 -28.82 46.25
N ALA A 570 -2.23 -28.82 45.92
CA ALA A 570 -1.67 -27.87 44.97
C ALA A 570 -2.23 -28.06 43.55
N GLN A 571 -2.41 -29.31 43.10
CA GLN A 571 -3.09 -29.61 41.82
C GLN A 571 -4.52 -29.04 41.80
N LEU A 572 -5.28 -29.19 42.90
CA LEU A 572 -6.62 -28.60 43.02
C LEU A 572 -6.62 -27.07 42.91
N VAL A 573 -5.61 -26.40 43.49
CA VAL A 573 -5.45 -24.94 43.38
C VAL A 573 -5.13 -24.53 41.95
N VAL A 574 -4.27 -25.29 41.25
CA VAL A 574 -3.94 -25.04 39.84
C VAL A 574 -5.18 -25.22 38.97
N ALA A 575 -5.93 -26.31 39.12
CA ALA A 575 -7.20 -26.53 38.42
C ALA A 575 -8.20 -25.39 38.67
N SER A 576 -8.27 -24.91 39.92
CA SER A 576 -9.13 -23.79 40.31
C SER A 576 -8.74 -22.45 39.71
N ARG A 577 -7.45 -22.25 39.37
CA ARG A 577 -6.94 -20.98 38.84
C ARG A 577 -7.19 -20.79 37.34
N VAL A 578 -7.32 -21.86 36.55
CA VAL A 578 -7.37 -21.81 35.06
C VAL A 578 -8.46 -20.88 34.53
N LYS A 579 -9.61 -20.81 35.20
CA LYS A 579 -10.78 -19.99 34.80
C LYS A 579 -11.10 -18.87 35.79
N ALA A 580 -10.25 -18.65 36.79
CA ALA A 580 -10.46 -17.59 37.78
C ALA A 580 -10.00 -16.23 37.25
N ASP A 581 -10.70 -15.17 37.64
CA ASP A 581 -10.20 -13.80 37.46
C ASP A 581 -8.95 -13.60 38.35
N ARG A 582 -7.92 -12.95 37.79
CA ARG A 582 -6.67 -12.63 38.48
C ARG A 582 -6.90 -11.70 39.67
N ASN A 583 -7.96 -10.89 39.64
CA ASN A 583 -8.33 -9.96 40.70
C ASN A 583 -9.39 -10.53 41.67
N SER A 584 -9.72 -11.83 41.58
CA SER A 584 -10.70 -12.46 42.46
C SER A 584 -10.23 -12.51 43.92
N GLY A 585 -11.07 -12.03 44.84
CA GLY A 585 -10.84 -12.15 46.28
C GLY A 585 -10.83 -13.60 46.76
N ASN A 586 -11.64 -14.48 46.15
CA ASN A 586 -11.66 -15.91 46.50
C ASN A 586 -10.38 -16.62 46.03
N LEU A 587 -9.79 -16.21 44.90
CA LEU A 587 -8.49 -16.73 44.45
C LEU A 587 -7.35 -16.36 45.41
N GLN A 588 -7.36 -15.13 45.96
CA GLN A 588 -6.39 -14.71 46.98
C GLN A 588 -6.53 -15.55 48.26
N GLN A 589 -7.76 -15.77 48.74
CA GLN A 589 -8.03 -16.61 49.91
C GLN A 589 -7.63 -18.06 49.69
N LEU A 590 -7.89 -18.63 48.51
CA LEU A 590 -7.46 -19.99 48.16
C LEU A 590 -5.93 -20.10 48.15
N THR A 591 -5.24 -19.10 47.60
CA THR A 591 -3.77 -19.04 47.59
C THR A 591 -3.20 -18.97 49.01
N GLN A 592 -3.83 -18.21 49.90
CA GLN A 592 -3.44 -18.16 51.31
C GLN A 592 -3.66 -19.50 52.02
N ALA A 593 -4.79 -20.16 51.77
CA ALA A 593 -5.08 -21.48 52.32
C ALA A 593 -4.07 -22.54 51.83
N SER A 594 -3.66 -22.48 50.54
CA SER A 594 -2.60 -23.32 49.97
C SER A 594 -1.26 -23.16 50.70
N LYS A 595 -0.85 -21.92 50.98
CA LYS A 595 0.35 -21.67 51.81
C LYS A 595 0.21 -22.26 53.22
N GLY A 596 -0.97 -22.18 53.82
CA GLY A 596 -1.27 -22.81 55.10
C GLY A 596 -1.06 -24.32 55.09
N VAL A 597 -1.50 -25.01 54.03
CA VAL A 597 -1.28 -26.45 53.84
C VAL A 597 0.21 -26.77 53.69
N THR A 598 0.96 -25.99 52.91
CA THR A 598 2.41 -26.17 52.76
C THR A 598 3.14 -26.03 54.10
N THR A 599 2.81 -25.01 54.89
CA THR A 599 3.39 -24.79 56.22
C THR A 599 3.07 -25.94 57.16
N ALA A 600 1.79 -26.35 57.25
CA ALA A 600 1.38 -27.46 58.11
C ALA A 600 2.02 -28.79 57.69
N THR A 601 2.21 -29.01 56.39
CA THR A 601 2.94 -30.18 55.87
C THR A 601 4.41 -30.14 56.30
N GLY A 602 5.05 -28.98 56.21
CA GLY A 602 6.41 -28.78 56.73
C GLY A 602 6.51 -29.10 58.23
N THR A 603 5.53 -28.66 59.02
CA THR A 603 5.43 -28.99 60.45
C THR A 603 5.31 -30.49 60.67
N VAL A 604 4.46 -31.21 59.94
CA VAL A 604 4.34 -32.68 60.06
C VAL A 604 5.67 -33.37 59.73
N VAL A 605 6.37 -32.93 58.68
CA VAL A 605 7.67 -33.54 58.33
C VAL A 605 8.73 -33.27 59.40
N ALA A 606 8.73 -32.07 59.99
CA ALA A 606 9.63 -31.74 61.08
C ALA A 606 9.30 -32.56 62.35
N THR A 607 8.04 -32.60 62.77
CA THR A 607 7.62 -33.34 63.97
C THR A 607 7.92 -34.83 63.84
N VAL A 608 7.70 -35.43 62.67
CA VAL A 608 7.99 -36.85 62.43
C VAL A 608 9.49 -37.13 62.50
N LYS A 609 10.35 -36.22 62.01
CA LYS A 609 11.81 -36.36 62.13
C LYS A 609 12.28 -36.23 63.57
N ASP A 610 11.78 -35.22 64.29
CA ASP A 610 12.13 -35.00 65.70
C ASP A 610 11.67 -36.19 66.55
N CYS A 611 10.48 -36.74 66.27
CA CYS A 611 9.99 -37.95 66.93
C CYS A 611 10.83 -39.19 66.60
N GLY A 612 11.32 -39.32 65.36
CA GLY A 612 12.24 -40.39 65.00
C GLY A 612 13.53 -40.33 65.80
N GLN A 613 14.13 -39.14 65.92
CA GLN A 613 15.33 -38.93 66.75
C GLN A 613 15.09 -39.24 68.22
N LEU A 614 13.94 -38.85 68.77
CA LEU A 614 13.58 -39.16 70.16
C LEU A 614 13.41 -40.67 70.41
N ILE A 615 12.95 -41.43 69.41
CA ILE A 615 12.87 -42.90 69.49
C ILE A 615 14.28 -43.49 69.42
N ASP A 616 15.11 -43.04 68.48
CA ASP A 616 16.48 -43.53 68.30
C ASP A 616 17.36 -43.24 69.54
N GLU A 617 17.25 -42.04 70.13
CA GLU A 617 17.94 -41.66 71.37
C GLU A 617 17.47 -42.46 72.60
N ALA A 618 16.22 -42.95 72.59
CA ALA A 618 15.71 -43.82 73.64
C ALA A 618 16.22 -45.27 73.51
N GLU A 619 16.65 -45.67 72.30
CA GLU A 619 17.21 -47.00 71.99
C GLU A 619 18.75 -47.06 72.09
N ASP A 620 19.41 -46.01 72.59
CA ASP A 620 20.86 -45.89 72.63
C ASP A 620 21.54 -47.12 73.27
N LEU A 621 22.50 -47.71 72.54
CA LEU A 621 23.25 -48.89 72.96
C LEU A 621 24.07 -48.59 74.24
N ASP A 622 23.66 -49.16 75.38
CA ASP A 622 24.45 -49.09 76.62
C ASP A 622 25.73 -49.92 76.50
N VAL A 623 26.79 -49.28 76.02
CA VAL A 623 28.13 -49.86 75.83
C VAL A 623 28.96 -49.90 77.11
N THR A 624 28.45 -49.37 78.22
CA THR A 624 29.26 -49.12 79.43
C THR A 624 29.72 -50.39 80.16
N ASN A 625 29.09 -51.54 79.91
CA ASN A 625 29.37 -52.82 80.57
C ASN A 625 29.85 -53.96 79.63
N LEU A 626 30.31 -53.64 78.41
CA LEU A 626 30.75 -54.66 77.43
C LEU A 626 32.22 -55.04 77.60
N THR A 627 32.53 -56.34 77.54
CA THR A 627 33.92 -56.82 77.44
C THR A 627 34.48 -56.61 76.02
N LEU A 628 35.80 -56.47 75.87
CA LEU A 628 36.46 -56.21 74.57
C LEU A 628 36.02 -57.18 73.45
N HIS A 629 35.87 -58.47 73.76
CA HIS A 629 35.44 -59.48 72.79
C HIS A 629 33.95 -59.36 72.42
N GLN A 630 33.09 -58.96 73.38
CA GLN A 630 31.67 -58.70 73.11
C GLN A 630 31.50 -57.43 72.28
N ALA A 631 32.25 -56.37 72.59
CA ALA A 631 32.28 -55.15 71.80
C ALA A 631 32.74 -55.42 70.36
N LYS A 632 33.81 -56.21 70.15
CA LYS A 632 34.30 -56.53 68.80
C LYS A 632 33.32 -57.39 68.00
N ARG A 633 32.61 -58.32 68.66
CA ARG A 633 31.56 -59.11 68.02
C ARG A 633 30.38 -58.24 67.62
N LEU A 634 29.91 -57.35 68.50
CA LEU A 634 28.82 -56.41 68.20
C LEU A 634 29.22 -55.43 67.09
N GLU A 635 30.47 -54.98 67.04
CA GLU A 635 31.01 -54.18 65.93
C GLU A 635 30.93 -54.94 64.60
N MET A 636 31.38 -56.20 64.56
CA MET A 636 31.31 -57.04 63.37
C MET A 636 29.87 -57.33 62.94
N ASP A 637 28.99 -57.68 63.88
CA ASP A 637 27.57 -57.94 63.62
C ASP A 637 26.88 -56.66 63.10
N SER A 638 27.21 -55.48 63.65
CA SER A 638 26.74 -54.18 63.16
C SER A 638 27.27 -53.87 61.76
N GLN A 639 28.54 -54.19 61.47
CA GLN A 639 29.14 -53.99 60.15
C GLN A 639 28.50 -54.88 59.07
N VAL A 640 28.14 -56.12 59.41
CA VAL A 640 27.33 -56.99 58.54
C VAL A 640 25.96 -56.36 58.30
N ARG A 641 25.32 -55.84 59.36
CA ARG A 641 24.01 -55.19 59.23
C ARG A 641 24.05 -53.93 58.35
N VAL A 642 25.13 -53.15 58.40
CA VAL A 642 25.34 -51.99 57.51
C VAL A 642 25.36 -52.44 56.05
N LEU A 643 26.13 -53.48 55.72
CA LEU A 643 26.22 -53.99 54.34
C LEU A 643 24.87 -54.55 53.84
N GLU A 644 24.09 -55.20 54.71
CA GLU A 644 22.73 -55.64 54.37
C GLU A 644 21.81 -54.45 54.05
N LEU A 645 21.83 -53.41 54.90
CA LEU A 645 21.01 -52.20 54.72
C LEU A 645 21.41 -51.41 53.48
N GLU A 646 22.70 -51.31 53.16
CA GLU A 646 23.18 -50.69 51.91
C GLU A 646 22.63 -51.40 50.68
N LYS A 647 22.64 -52.74 50.70
CA LYS A 647 22.07 -53.56 49.62
C LYS A 647 20.56 -53.40 49.50
N GLU A 648 19.83 -53.40 50.61
CA GLU A 648 18.37 -53.17 50.64
C GLU A 648 18.02 -51.76 50.12
N LEU A 649 18.79 -50.74 50.51
CA LEU A 649 18.61 -49.36 50.07
C LEU A 649 18.80 -49.22 48.55
N GLU A 650 19.83 -49.85 47.97
CA GLU A 650 20.03 -49.87 46.52
C GLU A 650 18.85 -50.52 45.77
N GLN A 651 18.33 -51.62 46.29
CA GLN A 651 17.17 -52.32 45.71
C GLN A 651 15.91 -51.46 45.74
N GLU A 652 15.62 -50.81 46.87
CA GLU A 652 14.45 -49.94 47.01
C GLU A 652 14.58 -48.67 46.16
N ARG A 653 15.78 -48.08 46.03
CA ARG A 653 16.02 -46.96 45.10
C ARG A 653 15.73 -47.36 43.65
N TYR A 654 16.15 -48.55 43.25
CA TYR A 654 15.85 -49.07 41.92
C TYR A 654 14.33 -49.27 41.71
N ARG A 655 13.64 -49.86 42.70
CA ARG A 655 12.19 -50.06 42.67
C ARG A 655 11.42 -48.74 42.59
N LEU A 656 11.80 -47.75 43.41
CA LEU A 656 11.21 -46.42 43.40
C LEU A 656 11.41 -45.71 42.06
N ALA A 657 12.61 -45.78 41.48
CA ALA A 657 12.88 -45.22 40.16
C ALA A 657 12.01 -45.87 39.06
N LYS A 658 11.80 -47.19 39.12
CA LYS A 658 10.92 -47.91 38.20
C LYS A 658 9.46 -47.49 38.35
N LEU A 659 8.96 -47.36 39.58
CA LEU A 659 7.60 -46.89 39.85
C LEU A 659 7.38 -45.45 39.39
N ARG A 660 8.34 -44.54 39.62
CA ARG A 660 8.27 -43.16 39.12
C ARG A 660 8.21 -43.11 37.60
N ARG A 661 9.02 -43.89 36.89
CA ARG A 661 8.97 -43.97 35.42
C ARG A 661 7.60 -44.43 34.93
N HIS A 662 7.03 -45.45 35.57
CA HIS A 662 5.70 -45.95 35.23
C HIS A 662 4.60 -44.93 35.52
N HIS A 663 4.69 -44.19 36.65
CA HIS A 663 3.76 -43.11 36.96
C HIS A 663 3.80 -42.00 35.91
N TYR A 664 4.99 -41.59 35.45
CA TYR A 664 5.10 -40.61 34.37
C TYR A 664 4.62 -41.14 33.02
N GLN A 665 4.79 -42.43 32.72
CA GLN A 665 4.23 -43.05 31.52
C GLN A 665 2.69 -43.04 31.56
N LEU A 666 2.08 -43.42 32.68
CA LEU A 666 0.63 -43.35 32.86
C LEU A 666 0.09 -41.91 32.89
N ALA A 667 0.87 -40.95 33.39
CA ALA A 667 0.50 -39.54 33.34
C ALA A 667 0.56 -38.99 31.89
N GLY A 668 1.54 -39.43 31.11
CA GLY A 668 1.64 -39.11 29.68
C GLY A 668 0.56 -39.79 28.82
N GLU A 669 0.13 -41.01 29.18
CA GLU A 669 -0.97 -41.73 28.52
C GLU A 669 -2.37 -41.14 28.81
N ASN A 670 -2.51 -40.24 29.80
CA ASN A 670 -3.74 -39.49 30.05
C ASN A 670 -3.69 -38.05 29.46
N GLU A 671 -2.55 -37.64 28.89
CA GLU A 671 -2.40 -36.43 28.06
C GLU A 671 -2.32 -36.76 26.55
N THR A 672 -2.49 -38.05 26.19
CA THR A 672 -2.79 -38.55 24.83
C THR A 672 -4.22 -39.05 24.77
#